data_AF-A0AAN8KMY8-F1
#
_entry.id   AF-A0AAN8KMY8-F1
#
_cell.length_a   1.000
_cell.length_b   1.000
_cell.length_c   1.000
_cell.angle_alpha   90.00
_cell.angle_beta   90.00
_cell.angle_gamma   90.00
#
_symmetry.space_group_name_H-M   'P 1'
#
loop_
_entity.id
_entity.type
_entity.pdbx_description
1 polymer ?
#
loop_
_entity_poly.entity_id
_entity_poly.type
_entity_poly.pdbx_seq_one_letter_code
_entity_poly.pdbx_strand_id
1 'polypeptide(L)'
;MLLLLFPASALPCTQISLSKTLPSSAHSVRPSDVAVLSTIGLPHTHSSELSRVLSRLHELLAMFNPAMTSTLPSPTNLYSESSQHRALVEQAKELPLSLRSNQAVELDTDWKLVMLFVQVDELCVCQDQVSETIKAAVQQVDLALQVLQSQLKRTIVNVALWYGEYDTGFRYQNRMCQCMEEEHEGEFRLLRAILTQVLQESLDRHLVEKQWYSNRDDFTVLLQDAPFITANPASVISAAPRAGELHTDKLAVQMWANLLQPTIAQQNMEENNMIIYVPCPSEDRPFLRTESNSPSDHTSEPSPLLDPIMGTHMPCEDRSPSNSPPTSVHALRPGDIKVIAAVGDSLTAGNGVGSGSSVNNLLDVQTQYRGLSWSIGGDENLTTVTTLPNILREFNPFLTGYSVAKGKEHTPQAFLNQAVAGEKAKDIPDQVRALVARMKNDSRVNFQEDWKVITLFIGGNDMCEYCYNSLFYSTDNYVHHIRESLDYLHKQVPRALVNLVEPLYIPILRQMHSEMNADLKCPTWLASILCPCVISPTGGSVTLRKLNDLNRDYQRGLHELVESGRYDTHNNFTVVLQPFLRDIIIPVKEDGRPDRTYFSPDCFHLSQKAQTRMARGLWNNMLEPLGKKTTQQDFNDVIPVKCPSKTSPFVRTYVNSNYTYEEPTPTPPPITNWGSDFSCGNFTPSTSVPTSVHKLRPGDIKVVAALGDSNTAAVGAKAKNVLQLNTEYKGVSWSIGGDQTLDTVTTLPNILKKFNPSLQGFSKGQGWLQNNGFNMAVPGAKAFEIPAQVQALIKAMKDDKKVNFEQDWKLVTLFVGSRDLCDYCMDQNNLTPKNYSENLMLSLDMLYKEVPRVMVNVIEVLEMNPLRSVRKNDLFCNLIQRKACPCFLNPEDNSPELTEVRRINQEYQIETERLVSGGRYDGREDFTVVVQPYLRNSFVPFIGIGKPDLSFFSVDCFHISERAHAEMAIALWNNMLEPVGMKQVYNNFTYDRTKINCPSEDQPFIFTKVNSLPSPPVTTTTPVPVTNTSTPSPVPRCDSSIPVWVPVLLGITGLLIGCGITWLLMSCRERQNKRKMGEKEVKMKGTGF
;
A
#
# COMPACT_ATOMS: atom_id res chain seq x y z
N MET A 1 13.52 23.49 15.94
CA MET A 1 12.70 24.06 14.83
C MET A 1 11.20 23.75 14.98
N LEU A 2 10.79 22.94 15.98
CA LEU A 2 9.38 22.76 16.35
C LEU A 2 8.69 24.06 16.80
N LEU A 3 9.43 24.97 17.44
CA LEU A 3 8.89 26.22 18.02
C LEU A 3 8.52 27.31 16.98
N LEU A 4 8.87 27.14 15.70
CA LEU A 4 8.59 28.12 14.65
C LEU A 4 7.30 27.85 13.85
N LEU A 5 6.57 26.77 14.18
CA LEU A 5 5.34 26.37 13.49
C LEU A 5 4.05 26.60 14.30
N PHE A 6 4.14 27.08 15.55
CA PHE A 6 2.97 27.32 16.39
C PHE A 6 2.67 28.83 16.55
N PRO A 7 1.44 29.29 16.26
CA PRO A 7 1.02 30.64 16.64
C PRO A 7 1.04 30.77 18.17
N ALA A 8 1.29 31.98 18.70
CA ALA A 8 1.45 32.25 20.14
C ALA A 8 0.26 31.86 21.04
N SER A 9 -0.87 31.44 20.45
CA SER A 9 -2.04 30.87 21.14
C SER A 9 -2.00 29.34 21.30
N ALA A 10 -0.91 28.67 20.88
CA ALA A 10 -0.74 27.22 20.93
C ALA A 10 0.55 26.83 21.68
N LEU A 11 0.66 27.20 22.95
CA LEU A 11 1.53 26.47 23.89
C LEU A 11 0.86 25.10 24.13
N PRO A 12 1.49 23.95 23.79
CA PRO A 12 0.78 22.66 23.78
C PRO A 12 0.30 22.22 25.17
N CYS A 13 1.02 22.62 26.22
CA CYS A 13 0.69 22.31 27.61
C CYS A 13 0.57 23.62 28.40
N THR A 14 -0.47 23.75 29.23
CA THR A 14 -0.53 24.82 30.25
C THR A 14 0.72 24.71 31.13
N GLN A 15 1.34 25.85 31.48
CA GLN A 15 2.56 25.86 32.31
C GLN A 15 2.33 25.09 33.62
N ILE A 16 2.83 23.86 33.69
CA ILE A 16 2.95 23.12 34.94
C ILE A 16 4.05 23.85 35.72
N SER A 17 3.66 24.55 36.80
CA SER A 17 4.59 25.28 37.64
C SER A 17 5.70 24.37 38.17
N LEU A 18 6.95 24.83 38.15
CA LEU A 18 8.09 24.22 38.83
C LEU A 18 7.68 23.75 40.24
N SER A 19 8.04 22.53 40.60
CA SER A 19 7.73 22.02 41.94
C SER A 19 8.33 22.93 43.00
N LYS A 20 7.53 23.35 43.99
CA LYS A 20 7.99 24.20 45.10
C LYS A 20 9.07 23.52 45.95
N THR A 21 9.17 22.18 45.85
CA THR A 21 10.16 21.34 46.54
C THR A 21 10.57 20.20 45.62
N LEU A 22 11.88 19.94 45.47
CA LEU A 22 12.34 18.81 44.66
C LEU A 22 11.75 17.48 45.17
N PRO A 23 11.29 16.59 44.27
CA PRO A 23 10.72 15.33 44.67
C PRO A 23 11.76 14.45 45.36
N SER A 24 11.34 13.78 46.44
CA SER A 24 12.17 12.87 47.22
C SER A 24 12.23 11.45 46.64
N SER A 25 11.33 11.12 45.70
CA SER A 25 11.21 9.81 45.08
C SER A 25 11.18 9.92 43.55
N ALA A 26 11.76 8.94 42.86
CA ALA A 26 11.79 8.82 41.41
C ALA A 26 10.38 8.69 40.82
N HIS A 27 9.45 8.17 41.61
CA HIS A 27 8.06 7.93 41.21
C HIS A 27 7.18 9.19 41.24
N SER A 28 7.70 10.30 41.78
CA SER A 28 7.03 11.60 41.86
C SER A 28 7.75 12.72 41.09
N VAL A 29 8.69 12.35 40.21
CA VAL A 29 9.42 13.29 39.34
C VAL A 29 8.53 13.76 38.21
N ARG A 30 8.35 15.07 38.07
CA ARG A 30 7.68 15.70 36.92
C ARG A 30 8.70 16.01 35.83
N PRO A 31 8.28 16.20 34.56
CA PRO A 31 9.18 16.70 33.52
C PRO A 31 9.92 17.99 33.89
N SER A 32 9.28 18.88 34.65
CA SER A 32 9.89 20.13 35.14
C SER A 32 10.99 19.94 36.17
N ASP A 33 11.06 18.78 36.83
CA ASP A 33 12.04 18.50 37.88
C ASP A 33 13.35 17.93 37.32
N VAL A 34 13.37 17.51 36.04
CA VAL A 34 14.55 16.97 35.36
C VAL A 34 15.54 18.10 35.08
N ALA A 35 16.72 18.04 35.69
CA ALA A 35 17.78 19.03 35.52
C ALA A 35 18.83 18.61 34.49
N VAL A 36 18.94 17.32 34.18
CA VAL A 36 19.90 16.79 33.21
C VAL A 36 19.29 15.71 32.33
N LEU A 37 19.48 15.83 31.01
CA LEU A 37 19.26 14.75 30.04
C LEU A 37 20.62 14.19 29.57
N SER A 38 20.86 12.90 29.79
CA SER A 38 22.07 12.20 29.36
C SER A 38 21.77 10.92 28.59
N THR A 39 22.73 10.44 27.81
CA THR A 39 22.55 9.27 26.95
C THR A 39 23.76 8.36 26.93
N ILE A 40 23.55 7.05 26.90
CA ILE A 40 24.58 6.03 26.64
C ILE A 40 24.08 5.02 25.60
N GLY A 41 24.99 4.32 24.92
CA GLY A 41 24.66 3.38 23.85
C GLY A 41 24.37 4.03 22.49
N LEU A 42 24.98 5.19 22.21
CA LEU A 42 24.88 5.87 20.91
C LEU A 42 25.71 5.15 19.83
N PRO A 43 25.25 5.14 18.56
CA PRO A 43 25.94 4.48 17.47
C PRO A 43 27.25 5.18 17.11
N HIS A 44 28.14 4.44 16.44
CA HIS A 44 29.49 4.88 16.07
C HIS A 44 29.58 6.15 15.19
N THR A 45 28.46 6.59 14.58
CA THR A 45 28.42 7.76 13.71
C THR A 45 27.74 8.95 14.39
N HIS A 46 28.49 10.05 14.54
CA HIS A 46 28.04 11.27 15.24
C HIS A 46 26.91 12.05 14.52
N SER A 47 26.41 11.57 13.37
CA SER A 47 25.34 12.17 12.57
C SER A 47 24.22 11.14 12.28
N SER A 48 23.80 10.40 13.30
CA SER A 48 22.73 9.40 13.16
C SER A 48 21.34 10.03 13.35
N GLU A 49 20.31 9.39 12.78
CA GLU A 49 18.90 9.76 13.00
C GLU A 49 18.55 9.80 14.51
N LEU A 50 19.15 8.90 15.29
CA LEU A 50 19.03 8.88 16.75
C LEU A 50 19.48 10.20 17.39
N SER A 51 20.60 10.77 16.94
CA SER A 51 21.09 12.06 17.45
C SER A 51 20.11 13.20 17.17
N ARG A 52 19.43 13.18 16.02
CA ARG A 52 18.38 14.14 15.66
C ARG A 52 17.14 13.95 16.54
N VAL A 53 16.70 12.71 16.74
CA VAL A 53 15.57 12.35 17.63
C VAL A 53 15.83 12.81 19.06
N LEU A 54 17.03 12.57 19.59
CA LEU A 54 17.43 12.99 20.93
C LEU A 54 17.49 14.51 21.09
N SER A 55 17.94 15.22 20.04
CA SER A 55 17.91 16.69 20.03
C SER A 55 16.47 17.22 20.10
N ARG A 56 15.52 16.56 19.42
CA ARG A 56 14.10 16.90 19.50
C ARG A 56 13.48 16.56 20.85
N LEU A 57 13.85 15.44 21.46
CA LEU A 57 13.44 15.11 22.83
C LEU A 57 13.95 16.17 23.84
N HIS A 58 15.20 16.63 23.67
CA HIS A 58 15.74 17.72 24.48
C HIS A 58 14.93 19.02 24.31
N GLU A 59 14.58 19.40 23.07
CA GLU A 59 13.69 20.54 22.80
C GLU A 59 12.35 20.40 23.54
N LEU A 60 11.75 19.20 23.58
CA LEU A 60 10.49 18.93 24.27
C LEU A 60 10.60 19.07 25.80
N LEU A 61 11.63 18.46 26.40
CA LEU A 61 11.87 18.54 27.85
C LEU A 61 12.20 19.97 28.31
N ALA A 62 12.95 20.73 27.49
CA ALA A 62 13.31 22.12 27.78
C ALA A 62 12.08 23.06 27.86
N MET A 63 10.94 22.66 27.29
CA MET A 63 9.68 23.40 27.47
C MET A 63 9.18 23.37 28.93
N PHE A 64 9.49 22.31 29.68
CA PHE A 64 9.08 22.15 31.08
C PHE A 64 10.16 22.63 32.06
N ASN A 65 11.44 22.46 31.72
CA ASN A 65 12.56 23.01 32.46
C ASN A 65 13.59 23.67 31.53
N PRO A 66 13.49 24.99 31.28
CA PRO A 66 14.44 25.71 30.43
C PRO A 66 15.87 25.75 30.96
N ALA A 67 16.08 25.47 32.26
CA ALA A 67 17.39 25.41 32.89
C ALA A 67 18.05 24.02 32.79
N MET A 68 17.37 23.04 32.18
CA MET A 68 17.90 21.68 32.02
C MET A 68 19.14 21.68 31.12
N THR A 69 20.18 20.99 31.55
CA THR A 69 21.39 20.78 30.76
C THR A 69 21.34 19.44 30.01
N SER A 70 22.04 19.34 28.88
CA SER A 70 22.18 18.08 28.14
C SER A 70 23.63 17.76 27.86
N THR A 71 23.99 16.47 27.97
CA THR A 71 25.31 15.94 27.61
C THR A 71 25.33 15.35 26.19
N LEU A 72 24.33 15.65 25.37
CA LEU A 72 24.27 15.21 23.97
C LEU A 72 25.47 15.77 23.17
N PRO A 73 26.11 14.98 22.29
CA PRO A 73 27.23 15.45 21.49
C PRO A 73 26.81 16.61 20.55
N SER A 74 27.55 17.72 20.58
CA SER A 74 27.29 18.88 19.70
C SER A 74 27.65 18.55 18.24
N PRO A 75 26.81 18.92 17.25
CA PRO A 75 27.09 18.68 15.83
C PRO A 75 28.34 19.43 15.28
N THR A 76 28.93 20.35 16.05
CA THR A 76 30.03 21.23 15.60
C THR A 76 31.45 20.71 15.86
N ASN A 77 31.65 19.65 16.64
CA ASN A 77 33.00 19.10 16.90
C ASN A 77 33.32 17.94 15.95
N LEU A 78 33.75 18.29 14.73
CA LEU A 78 34.04 17.36 13.63
C LEU A 78 35.37 16.60 13.75
N TYR A 79 36.13 16.72 14.85
CA TYR A 79 37.47 16.11 14.97
C TYR A 79 37.80 15.70 16.41
N SER A 80 37.27 14.58 16.89
CA SER A 80 38.00 13.77 17.88
C SER A 80 37.75 12.28 17.64
N GLU A 81 38.76 11.61 17.08
CA GLU A 81 38.75 10.17 16.78
C GLU A 81 38.85 9.26 18.05
N SER A 82 38.87 9.83 19.26
CA SER A 82 39.19 9.11 20.50
C SER A 82 37.99 8.53 21.27
N SER A 83 36.75 8.72 20.81
CA SER A 83 35.52 8.28 21.50
C SER A 83 34.79 7.10 20.85
N GLN A 84 35.22 6.62 19.68
CA GLN A 84 34.36 5.82 18.77
C GLN A 84 34.30 4.30 18.97
N HIS A 85 34.87 3.71 20.03
CA HIS A 85 34.90 2.24 20.22
C HIS A 85 34.70 1.79 21.68
N ARG A 86 33.70 2.32 22.40
CA ARG A 86 33.51 1.98 23.83
C ARG A 86 32.26 1.14 24.04
N ALA A 87 32.44 -0.03 24.68
CA ALA A 87 31.34 -0.90 25.12
C ALA A 87 30.38 -0.16 26.07
N LEU A 88 29.11 -0.57 26.09
CA LEU A 88 28.04 0.06 26.87
C LEU A 88 28.42 0.26 28.36
N VAL A 89 29.06 -0.74 28.96
CA VAL A 89 29.52 -0.70 30.36
C VAL A 89 30.58 0.39 30.59
N GLU A 90 31.48 0.62 29.64
CA GLU A 90 32.48 1.68 29.75
C GLU A 90 31.81 3.07 29.64
N GLN A 91 30.83 3.23 28.75
CA GLN A 91 30.04 4.46 28.67
C GLN A 91 29.29 4.73 30.00
N ALA A 92 28.78 3.68 30.65
CA ALA A 92 28.13 3.80 31.97
C ALA A 92 29.11 4.22 33.09
N LYS A 93 30.37 3.79 33.05
CA LYS A 93 31.41 4.22 34.01
C LYS A 93 31.86 5.67 33.79
N GLU A 94 31.82 6.13 32.55
CA GLU A 94 32.27 7.48 32.18
C GLU A 94 31.20 8.55 32.44
N LEU A 95 29.92 8.18 32.33
CA LEU A 95 28.81 9.14 32.50
C LEU A 95 28.88 9.90 33.85
N PRO A 96 29.06 9.26 35.02
CA PRO A 96 29.22 9.97 36.30
C PRO A 96 30.42 10.92 36.34
N LEU A 97 31.53 10.56 35.67
CA LEU A 97 32.72 11.41 35.58
C LEU A 97 32.44 12.65 34.73
N SER A 98 31.77 12.47 33.59
CA SER A 98 31.34 13.56 32.72
C SER A 98 30.38 14.51 33.44
N LEU A 99 29.42 13.98 34.20
CA LEU A 99 28.47 14.78 34.96
C LEU A 99 29.16 15.57 36.09
N ARG A 100 30.15 15.00 36.78
CA ARG A 100 30.95 15.71 37.79
C ARG A 100 31.77 16.86 37.24
N SER A 101 32.22 16.75 35.99
CA SER A 101 33.00 17.79 35.32
C SER A 101 32.16 19.02 34.92
N ASN A 102 30.83 18.87 34.87
CA ASN A 102 29.93 19.95 34.50
C ASN A 102 29.55 20.78 35.74
N GLN A 103 30.11 21.99 35.85
CA GLN A 103 29.89 22.90 36.99
C GLN A 103 28.43 23.39 37.12
N ALA A 104 27.58 23.16 36.12
CA ALA A 104 26.17 23.55 36.12
C ALA A 104 25.22 22.48 36.70
N VAL A 105 25.75 21.33 37.17
CA VAL A 105 24.96 20.20 37.68
C VAL A 105 25.45 19.80 39.06
N GLU A 106 24.55 19.74 40.03
CA GLU A 106 24.83 19.14 41.33
C GLU A 106 24.52 17.64 41.31
N LEU A 107 25.58 16.81 41.21
CA LEU A 107 25.48 15.37 40.99
C LEU A 107 24.66 14.58 42.03
N ASP A 108 24.51 15.07 43.26
CA ASP A 108 23.78 14.35 44.32
C ASP A 108 22.35 14.89 44.58
N THR A 109 22.02 16.07 44.08
CA THR A 109 20.77 16.79 44.39
C THR A 109 19.86 16.95 43.17
N ASP A 110 20.41 17.07 41.97
CA ASP A 110 19.62 17.25 40.74
C ASP A 110 19.00 15.94 40.25
N TRP A 111 17.83 15.98 39.58
CA TRP A 111 17.27 14.80 38.93
C TRP A 111 17.84 14.62 37.52
N LYS A 112 18.29 13.40 37.20
CA LYS A 112 18.83 13.02 35.88
C LYS A 112 17.89 12.06 35.16
N LEU A 113 17.64 12.31 33.89
CA LEU A 113 17.05 11.35 32.95
C LEU A 113 18.15 10.79 32.06
N VAL A 114 18.38 9.49 32.13
CA VAL A 114 19.40 8.78 31.33
C VAL A 114 18.71 7.88 30.31
N MET A 115 18.89 8.16 29.01
CA MET A 115 18.45 7.26 27.95
C MET A 115 19.57 6.24 27.65
N LEU A 116 19.28 4.95 27.81
CA LEU A 116 20.18 3.85 27.51
C LEU A 116 19.69 3.14 26.24
N PHE A 117 20.45 3.25 25.15
CA PHE A 117 20.09 2.62 23.88
C PHE A 117 20.81 1.28 23.70
N VAL A 118 20.06 0.28 23.23
CA VAL A 118 20.59 -1.00 22.76
C VAL A 118 20.50 -0.99 21.23
N GLN A 119 21.65 -0.85 20.55
CA GLN A 119 21.74 -0.80 19.08
C GLN A 119 21.59 -2.21 18.52
N VAL A 120 20.42 -2.55 17.96
CA VAL A 120 20.18 -3.88 17.41
C VAL A 120 20.90 -4.07 16.06
N ASP A 121 21.14 -2.98 15.35
CA ASP A 121 21.88 -2.95 14.09
C ASP A 121 23.38 -3.27 14.23
N GLU A 122 23.96 -2.99 15.40
CA GLU A 122 25.36 -3.31 15.73
C GLU A 122 25.54 -4.74 16.26
N LEU A 123 24.45 -5.47 16.55
CA LEU A 123 24.53 -6.86 16.97
C LEU A 123 24.88 -7.75 15.77
N CYS A 124 26.04 -8.39 15.85
CA CYS A 124 26.42 -9.39 14.87
C CYS A 124 25.76 -10.74 15.21
N VAL A 125 24.84 -11.21 14.37
CA VAL A 125 24.02 -12.39 14.67
C VAL A 125 24.00 -13.36 13.50
N CYS A 126 24.43 -14.59 13.78
CA CYS A 126 24.24 -15.75 12.90
C CYS A 126 23.08 -16.60 13.44
N GLN A 127 22.35 -17.31 12.57
CA GLN A 127 21.15 -18.07 12.91
C GLN A 127 21.33 -19.03 14.12
N ASP A 128 22.50 -19.65 14.26
CA ASP A 128 22.82 -20.58 15.36
C ASP A 128 23.23 -19.90 16.69
N GLN A 129 23.48 -18.59 16.68
CA GLN A 129 24.01 -17.83 17.82
C GLN A 129 23.01 -16.82 18.40
N VAL A 130 21.80 -16.73 17.85
CA VAL A 130 20.77 -15.74 18.24
C VAL A 130 20.53 -15.72 19.76
N SER A 131 20.36 -16.90 20.38
CA SER A 131 20.11 -17.02 21.82
C SER A 131 21.29 -16.52 22.67
N GLU A 132 22.53 -16.79 22.24
CA GLU A 132 23.74 -16.36 22.94
C GLU A 132 23.95 -14.86 22.81
N THR A 133 23.72 -14.30 21.61
CA THR A 133 23.81 -12.85 21.39
C THR A 133 22.78 -12.08 22.21
N ILE A 134 21.54 -12.58 22.31
CA ILE A 134 20.51 -11.98 23.17
C ILE A 134 20.96 -12.00 24.64
N LYS A 135 21.43 -13.15 25.15
CA LYS A 135 21.93 -13.26 26.53
C LYS A 135 23.09 -12.30 26.79
N ALA A 136 24.03 -12.19 25.86
CA ALA A 136 25.16 -11.28 25.97
C ALA A 136 24.70 -9.81 25.99
N ALA A 137 23.76 -9.43 25.12
CA ALA A 137 23.20 -8.07 25.09
C ALA A 137 22.46 -7.72 26.39
N VAL A 138 21.60 -8.61 26.89
CA VAL A 138 20.92 -8.44 28.20
C VAL A 138 21.96 -8.29 29.32
N GLN A 139 23.01 -9.12 29.33
CA GLN A 139 24.07 -9.04 30.33
C GLN A 139 24.85 -7.71 30.27
N GLN A 140 25.12 -7.18 29.07
CA GLN A 140 25.76 -5.87 28.92
C GLN A 140 24.89 -4.74 29.47
N VAL A 141 23.57 -4.79 29.23
CA VAL A 141 22.62 -3.83 29.81
C VAL A 141 22.58 -3.96 31.33
N ASP A 142 22.50 -5.18 31.87
CA ASP A 142 22.52 -5.43 33.31
C ASP A 142 23.76 -4.83 33.98
N LEU A 143 24.95 -5.12 33.46
CA LEU A 143 26.20 -4.58 33.98
C LEU A 143 26.25 -3.05 33.93
N ALA A 144 25.77 -2.44 32.84
CA ALA A 144 25.70 -0.98 32.72
C ALA A 144 24.74 -0.38 33.76
N LEU A 145 23.56 -0.99 33.96
CA LEU A 145 22.59 -0.55 34.97
C LEU A 145 23.13 -0.67 36.39
N GLN A 146 23.87 -1.74 36.72
CA GLN A 146 24.53 -1.89 38.02
C GLN A 146 25.53 -0.76 38.28
N VAL A 147 26.34 -0.40 37.26
CA VAL A 147 27.29 0.71 37.35
C VAL A 147 26.55 2.02 37.61
N LEU A 148 25.51 2.34 36.82
CA LEU A 148 24.73 3.56 36.98
C LEU A 148 24.05 3.63 38.36
N GLN A 149 23.43 2.53 38.80
CA GLN A 149 22.76 2.47 40.09
C GLN A 149 23.74 2.66 41.25
N SER A 150 24.95 2.12 41.16
CA SER A 150 25.97 2.28 42.22
C SER A 150 26.58 3.68 42.29
N GLN A 151 26.63 4.42 41.17
CA GLN A 151 27.37 5.69 41.07
C GLN A 151 26.48 6.94 41.01
N LEU A 152 25.20 6.79 40.66
CA LEU A 152 24.28 7.91 40.52
C LEU A 152 23.18 7.91 41.59
N LYS A 153 22.77 9.13 41.95
CA LYS A 153 21.62 9.43 42.82
C LYS A 153 20.61 10.26 42.04
N ARG A 154 19.35 10.20 42.44
CA ARG A 154 18.22 10.93 41.82
C ARG A 154 18.19 10.74 40.30
N THR A 155 18.11 9.49 39.85
CA THR A 155 18.24 9.14 38.43
C THR A 155 17.10 8.24 37.96
N ILE A 156 16.50 8.60 36.83
CA ILE A 156 15.57 7.76 36.08
C ILE A 156 16.32 7.26 34.84
N VAL A 157 16.50 5.95 34.72
CA VAL A 157 17.10 5.33 33.54
C VAL A 157 15.99 4.76 32.66
N ASN A 158 15.99 5.13 31.39
CA ASN A 158 15.04 4.66 30.42
C ASN A 158 15.77 3.87 29.33
N VAL A 159 15.51 2.56 29.27
CA VAL A 159 16.13 1.61 28.35
C VAL A 159 15.29 1.56 27.07
N ALA A 160 15.94 1.66 25.92
CA ALA A 160 15.30 1.69 24.60
C ALA A 160 16.06 0.83 23.60
N LEU A 161 15.35 -0.01 22.83
CA LEU A 161 15.95 -0.67 21.68
C LEU A 161 15.88 0.26 20.48
N TRP A 162 16.99 0.36 19.75
CA TRP A 162 17.10 1.15 18.53
C TRP A 162 17.36 0.25 17.33
N TYR A 163 16.54 0.39 16.29
CA TYR A 163 16.69 -0.27 15.00
C TYR A 163 16.94 0.78 13.91
N GLY A 164 18.23 0.94 13.54
CA GLY A 164 18.71 1.88 12.52
C GLY A 164 18.53 1.39 11.07
N GLU A 165 18.36 2.32 10.13
CA GLU A 165 18.19 2.04 8.70
C GLU A 165 19.52 1.64 8.03
N TYR A 166 19.40 0.68 7.10
CA TYR A 166 20.44 0.24 6.18
C TYR A 166 20.57 1.24 5.04
N ASP A 167 21.65 2.01 5.00
CA ASP A 167 22.00 2.77 3.80
C ASP A 167 22.29 1.77 2.66
N THR A 168 21.37 1.68 1.70
CA THR A 168 21.44 0.77 0.54
C THR A 168 22.48 1.21 -0.50
N GLY A 169 23.25 2.29 -0.23
CA GLY A 169 24.32 2.80 -1.09
C GLY A 169 25.74 2.50 -0.59
N PHE A 170 26.49 1.71 -1.38
CA PHE A 170 27.97 1.67 -1.48
C PHE A 170 28.86 1.45 -0.23
N ARG A 171 28.36 1.43 1.01
CA ARG A 171 29.17 1.16 2.23
C ARG A 171 29.17 -0.30 2.70
N TYR A 172 28.79 -1.22 1.81
CA TYR A 172 28.41 -2.59 2.15
C TYR A 172 29.58 -3.53 2.53
N GLN A 173 30.84 -3.19 2.28
CA GLN A 173 31.93 -4.19 2.37
C GLN A 173 32.66 -4.30 3.71
N ASN A 174 32.50 -3.40 4.68
CA ASN A 174 33.41 -3.35 5.85
C ASN A 174 32.80 -3.77 7.20
N ARG A 175 31.52 -4.19 7.25
CA ARG A 175 30.82 -4.50 8.53
C ARG A 175 29.80 -5.64 8.47
N MET A 176 29.84 -6.52 7.47
CA MET A 176 29.00 -7.73 7.53
C MET A 176 29.58 -8.70 8.56
N CYS A 177 28.70 -9.34 9.34
CA CYS A 177 29.06 -10.60 9.98
C CYS A 177 29.48 -11.58 8.90
N GLN A 178 30.57 -12.30 9.14
CA GLN A 178 31.14 -13.24 8.17
C GLN A 178 30.15 -14.35 7.74
N CYS A 179 29.11 -14.61 8.55
CA CYS A 179 28.04 -15.58 8.26
C CYS A 179 26.87 -15.03 7.42
N MET A 180 26.82 -13.73 7.14
CA MET A 180 25.70 -13.07 6.45
C MET A 180 25.88 -13.01 4.92
N GLU A 181 27.01 -13.47 4.39
CA GLU A 181 27.27 -13.47 2.93
C GLU A 181 26.43 -14.50 2.15
N GLU A 182 25.82 -15.47 2.84
CA GLU A 182 25.05 -16.57 2.24
C GLU A 182 23.51 -16.47 2.46
N GLU A 183 23.01 -15.44 3.14
CA GLU A 183 21.58 -15.31 3.45
C GLU A 183 20.83 -14.39 2.47
N HIS A 184 19.65 -14.82 2.04
CA HIS A 184 18.75 -14.02 1.19
C HIS A 184 18.24 -12.78 1.95
N GLU A 185 18.10 -11.65 1.26
CA GLU A 185 17.69 -10.35 1.84
C GLU A 185 16.43 -10.44 2.71
N GLY A 186 15.42 -11.19 2.26
CA GLY A 186 14.17 -11.38 2.99
C GLY A 186 14.30 -12.22 4.26
N GLU A 187 15.16 -13.25 4.27
CA GLU A 187 15.47 -14.04 5.47
C GLU A 187 16.16 -13.18 6.51
N PHE A 188 17.09 -12.34 6.08
CA PHE A 188 17.83 -11.43 6.94
C PHE A 188 16.92 -10.37 7.59
N ARG A 189 15.99 -9.81 6.82
CA ARG A 189 14.97 -8.88 7.33
C ARG A 189 14.13 -9.54 8.42
N LEU A 190 13.70 -10.79 8.21
CA LEU A 190 12.96 -11.58 9.19
C LEU A 190 13.79 -11.88 10.45
N LEU A 191 15.04 -12.31 10.29
CA LEU A 191 15.97 -12.61 11.37
C LEU A 191 16.14 -11.41 12.30
N ARG A 192 16.42 -10.24 11.74
CA ARG A 192 16.60 -9.00 12.50
C ARG A 192 15.35 -8.57 13.23
N ALA A 193 14.21 -8.60 12.55
CA ALA A 193 12.95 -8.18 13.15
C ALA A 193 12.59 -9.08 14.34
N ILE A 194 12.78 -10.40 14.21
CA ILE A 194 12.60 -11.36 15.32
C ILE A 194 13.61 -11.11 16.45
N LEU A 195 14.89 -10.90 16.12
CA LEU A 195 15.92 -10.60 17.11
C LEU A 195 15.53 -9.39 17.97
N THR A 196 15.06 -8.30 17.34
CA THR A 196 14.61 -7.10 18.04
C THR A 196 13.47 -7.43 19.02
N GLN A 197 12.46 -8.22 18.62
CA GLN A 197 11.33 -8.58 19.50
C GLN A 197 11.74 -9.49 20.65
N VAL A 198 12.54 -10.51 20.39
CA VAL A 198 12.97 -11.44 21.43
C VAL A 198 13.91 -10.75 22.43
N LEU A 199 14.75 -9.82 21.96
CA LEU A 199 15.58 -8.99 22.83
C LEU A 199 14.73 -8.04 23.68
N GLN A 200 13.70 -7.42 23.11
CA GLN A 200 12.73 -6.58 23.84
C GLN A 200 12.08 -7.37 24.99
N GLU A 201 11.54 -8.56 24.70
CA GLU A 201 10.91 -9.42 25.71
C GLU A 201 11.89 -9.94 26.76
N SER A 202 13.13 -10.22 26.36
CA SER A 202 14.17 -10.70 27.27
C SER A 202 14.62 -9.61 28.24
N LEU A 203 14.75 -8.36 27.76
CA LEU A 203 15.04 -7.21 28.59
C LEU A 203 13.89 -6.89 29.54
N ASP A 204 12.65 -6.95 29.07
CA ASP A 204 11.46 -6.75 29.92
C ASP A 204 11.44 -7.74 31.08
N ARG A 205 11.51 -9.04 30.76
CA ARG A 205 11.54 -10.12 31.76
C ARG A 205 12.69 -9.95 32.75
N HIS A 206 13.88 -9.62 32.26
CA HIS A 206 15.06 -9.43 33.10
C HIS A 206 14.89 -8.24 34.06
N LEU A 207 14.33 -7.12 33.60
CA LEU A 207 14.07 -5.95 34.45
C LEU A 207 12.97 -6.22 35.48
N VAL A 208 11.94 -7.00 35.11
CA VAL A 208 10.91 -7.48 36.05
C VAL A 208 11.49 -8.41 37.10
N GLU A 209 12.41 -9.31 36.76
CA GLU A 209 13.09 -10.17 37.75
C GLU A 209 14.04 -9.36 38.66
N LYS A 210 14.58 -8.26 38.14
CA LYS A 210 15.55 -7.38 38.81
C LYS A 210 14.91 -6.10 39.36
N GLN A 211 13.70 -6.19 39.93
CA GLN A 211 13.00 -5.02 40.51
C GLN A 211 13.83 -4.23 41.53
N TRP A 212 14.84 -4.87 42.13
CA TRP A 212 15.74 -4.25 43.09
C TRP A 212 16.52 -3.04 42.55
N TYR A 213 16.63 -2.87 41.22
CA TYR A 213 17.13 -1.62 40.65
C TYR A 213 16.36 -0.39 41.16
N SER A 214 15.07 -0.55 41.41
CA SER A 214 14.16 0.49 41.90
C SER A 214 13.89 0.43 43.41
N ASN A 215 14.70 -0.31 44.19
CA ASN A 215 14.55 -0.35 45.67
C ASN A 215 14.93 0.96 46.36
N ARG A 216 15.70 1.81 45.68
CA ARG A 216 16.06 3.13 46.18
C ARG A 216 15.01 4.13 45.74
N ASP A 217 14.52 4.94 46.67
CA ASP A 217 13.58 6.02 46.33
C ASP A 217 14.16 6.98 45.29
N ASP A 218 15.48 7.13 45.20
CA ASP A 218 16.16 8.06 44.31
C ASP A 218 16.67 7.43 43.01
N PHE A 219 16.32 6.19 42.67
CA PHE A 219 16.76 5.55 41.43
C PHE A 219 15.70 4.60 40.86
N THR A 220 15.44 4.64 39.57
CA THR A 220 14.54 3.69 38.92
C THR A 220 14.94 3.40 37.48
N VAL A 221 14.57 2.23 36.97
CA VAL A 221 14.80 1.80 35.59
C VAL A 221 13.48 1.43 34.96
N LEU A 222 13.26 1.86 33.72
CA LEU A 222 12.09 1.56 32.91
C LEU A 222 12.51 1.14 31.50
N LEU A 223 11.87 0.12 30.94
CA LEU A 223 11.98 -0.22 29.52
C LEU A 223 10.90 0.50 28.72
N GLN A 224 11.25 0.99 27.53
CA GLN A 224 10.31 1.52 26.55
C GLN A 224 9.44 0.38 25.98
N ASP A 225 8.12 0.58 25.91
CA ASP A 225 7.16 -0.48 25.55
C ASP A 225 7.36 -1.04 24.13
N ALA A 226 7.96 -0.26 23.22
CA ALA A 226 8.23 -0.67 21.85
C ALA A 226 9.63 -0.23 21.39
N PRO A 227 10.29 -0.99 20.50
CA PRO A 227 11.55 -0.57 19.89
C PRO A 227 11.35 0.64 18.97
N PHE A 228 12.36 1.50 18.87
CA PHE A 228 12.36 2.63 17.94
C PHE A 228 12.90 2.20 16.58
N ILE A 229 12.05 2.27 15.56
CA ILE A 229 12.33 1.81 14.20
C ILE A 229 12.44 3.01 13.27
N THR A 230 13.59 3.20 12.65
CA THR A 230 13.86 4.29 11.69
C THR A 230 13.34 4.01 10.27
N ALA A 231 12.98 2.75 9.98
CA ALA A 231 12.35 2.37 8.72
C ALA A 231 10.86 2.73 8.75
N ASN A 232 10.50 3.97 8.41
CA ASN A 232 9.10 4.32 8.17
C ASN A 232 8.81 4.32 6.65
N PRO A 233 7.95 3.41 6.16
CA PRO A 233 7.52 3.40 4.76
C PRO A 233 6.79 4.69 4.35
N ALA A 234 6.22 5.44 5.31
CA ALA A 234 5.54 6.71 5.02
C ALA A 234 6.49 7.83 4.56
N SER A 235 7.80 7.75 4.88
CA SER A 235 8.78 8.71 4.35
C SER A 235 9.11 8.44 2.88
N VAL A 236 9.01 7.18 2.42
CA VAL A 236 9.25 6.80 1.02
C VAL A 236 8.04 7.14 0.12
N ILE A 237 6.82 7.13 0.67
CA ILE A 237 5.60 7.53 -0.05
C ILE A 237 5.55 9.05 -0.30
N SER A 238 6.30 9.86 0.45
CA SER A 238 6.38 11.30 0.26
C SER A 238 7.79 11.73 -0.15
N ALA A 239 8.02 11.92 -1.45
CA ALA A 239 9.20 12.59 -2.01
C ALA A 239 9.24 14.10 -1.67
N ALA A 240 8.94 14.45 -0.41
CA ALA A 240 9.07 15.77 0.14
C ALA A 240 10.41 15.83 0.91
N PRO A 241 11.27 16.84 0.67
CA PRO A 241 12.48 17.07 1.48
C PRO A 241 12.21 17.22 2.98
N ARG A 242 10.94 17.40 3.39
CA ARG A 242 10.46 17.48 4.78
C ARG A 242 10.07 16.14 5.41
N ALA A 243 10.03 15.03 4.66
CA ALA A 243 9.62 13.72 5.18
C ALA A 243 10.61 13.16 6.20
N GLY A 244 11.91 13.40 5.98
CA GLY A 244 12.97 13.03 6.92
C GLY A 244 12.97 13.86 8.21
N GLU A 245 12.45 15.09 8.21
CA GLU A 245 12.25 15.87 9.46
C GLU A 245 10.98 15.44 10.18
N LEU A 246 9.89 15.20 9.45
CA LEU A 246 8.63 14.71 10.01
C LEU A 246 8.77 13.34 10.67
N HIS A 247 9.61 12.46 10.11
CA HIS A 247 9.87 11.15 10.71
C HIS A 247 10.67 11.24 12.02
N THR A 248 11.74 12.06 12.04
CA THR A 248 12.48 12.37 13.27
C THR A 248 11.54 12.89 14.36
N ASP A 249 10.66 13.83 13.99
CA ASP A 249 9.73 14.45 14.92
C ASP A 249 8.70 13.43 15.45
N LYS A 250 8.20 12.50 14.61
CA LYS A 250 7.34 11.39 15.04
C LYS A 250 8.03 10.47 16.04
N LEU A 251 9.27 10.06 15.79
CA LEU A 251 10.04 9.21 16.71
C LEU A 251 10.32 9.92 18.04
N ALA A 252 10.62 11.22 18.00
CA ALA A 252 10.83 12.01 19.21
C ALA A 252 9.55 12.17 20.04
N VAL A 253 8.40 12.38 19.38
CA VAL A 253 7.10 12.44 20.05
C VAL A 253 6.67 11.09 20.60
N GLN A 254 6.95 9.98 19.91
CA GLN A 254 6.76 8.63 20.45
C GLN A 254 7.62 8.41 21.69
N MET A 255 8.91 8.77 21.63
CA MET A 255 9.82 8.65 22.77
C MET A 255 9.36 9.48 23.96
N TRP A 256 8.87 10.69 23.70
CA TRP A 256 8.27 11.55 24.71
C TRP A 256 6.98 10.96 25.30
N ALA A 257 6.06 10.49 24.46
CA ALA A 257 4.79 9.90 24.88
C ALA A 257 4.99 8.73 25.85
N ASN A 258 5.98 7.88 25.56
CA ASN A 258 6.31 6.73 26.39
C ASN A 258 7.02 7.08 27.71
N LEU A 259 7.56 8.29 27.85
CA LEU A 259 8.08 8.81 29.12
C LEU A 259 6.96 9.31 30.04
N LEU A 260 5.74 9.50 29.53
CA LEU A 260 4.59 9.97 30.28
C LEU A 260 3.72 8.80 30.76
N GLN A 261 2.98 9.03 31.85
CA GLN A 261 1.98 8.08 32.32
C GLN A 261 0.82 7.99 31.29
N PRO A 262 0.31 6.78 30.95
CA PRO A 262 -0.71 6.62 29.92
C PRO A 262 -2.01 7.38 30.27
N THR A 263 -2.74 7.90 29.29
CA THR A 263 -4.10 8.48 29.48
C THR A 263 -5.11 7.85 28.52
N ILE A 264 -6.40 7.84 28.88
CA ILE A 264 -7.49 7.28 28.03
C ILE A 264 -7.53 7.97 26.65
N ALA A 265 -7.10 9.24 26.57
CA ALA A 265 -7.04 10.00 25.32
C ALA A 265 -5.82 9.67 24.43
N GLN A 266 -4.75 9.09 24.99
CA GLN A 266 -3.57 8.66 24.21
C GLN A 266 -3.83 7.41 23.36
N GLN A 267 -4.91 6.67 23.62
CA GLN A 267 -5.33 5.51 22.83
C GLN A 267 -6.04 5.88 21.51
N ASN A 268 -6.33 7.15 21.25
CA ASN A 268 -7.08 7.62 20.06
C ASN A 268 -6.22 8.47 19.09
N MET A 269 -4.88 8.39 19.16
CA MET A 269 -4.00 9.42 18.56
C MET A 269 -3.49 9.13 17.14
N GLU A 270 -3.92 8.07 16.48
CA GLU A 270 -3.50 7.77 15.09
C GLU A 270 -4.39 8.41 14.00
N GLU A 271 -5.12 9.48 14.31
CA GLU A 271 -6.00 10.18 13.36
C GLU A 271 -5.54 11.61 13.04
N ASN A 272 -4.52 11.75 12.18
CA ASN A 272 -4.40 12.77 11.10
C ASN A 272 -2.94 13.03 10.70
N ASN A 273 -2.59 12.70 9.46
CA ASN A 273 -1.23 12.74 8.92
C ASN A 273 -0.68 14.16 8.60
N MET A 274 -1.25 15.23 9.18
CA MET A 274 -0.78 16.62 8.99
C MET A 274 -0.49 17.38 10.28
N ILE A 275 -0.84 16.88 11.46
CA ILE A 275 -0.59 17.58 12.73
C ILE A 275 0.01 16.57 13.73
N ILE A 276 1.30 16.71 14.06
CA ILE A 276 1.92 15.95 15.15
C ILE A 276 1.40 16.55 16.46
N TYR A 277 0.54 15.82 17.16
CA TYR A 277 0.10 16.20 18.50
C TYR A 277 1.16 15.78 19.54
N VAL A 278 1.63 16.72 20.35
CA VAL A 278 2.57 16.44 21.44
C VAL A 278 1.75 16.20 22.71
N PRO A 279 1.78 14.99 23.31
CA PRO A 279 1.04 14.71 24.54
C PRO A 279 1.59 15.52 25.72
N CYS A 280 0.70 15.92 26.62
CA CYS A 280 1.02 16.67 27.83
C CYS A 280 0.70 15.83 29.08
N PRO A 281 1.50 15.92 30.16
CA PRO A 281 1.11 15.39 31.46
C PRO A 281 -0.21 16.02 31.91
N SER A 282 -1.14 15.21 32.43
CA SER A 282 -2.39 15.71 33.00
C SER A 282 -2.23 16.06 34.47
N GLU A 283 -3.17 16.82 35.05
CA GLU A 283 -3.18 17.10 36.49
C GLU A 283 -3.26 15.83 37.34
N ASP A 284 -4.01 14.82 36.87
CA ASP A 284 -4.18 13.53 37.54
C ASP A 284 -2.99 12.57 37.36
N ARG A 285 -2.17 12.77 36.31
CA ARG A 285 -0.99 11.95 35.98
C ARG A 285 0.21 12.84 35.61
N PRO A 286 0.76 13.61 36.57
CA PRO A 286 1.75 14.65 36.29
C PRO A 286 3.20 14.17 36.27
N PHE A 287 3.44 12.90 36.59
CA PHE A 287 4.79 12.36 36.80
C PHE A 287 5.33 11.66 35.55
N LEU A 288 6.65 11.52 35.47
CA LEU A 288 7.27 10.61 34.51
C LEU A 288 6.90 9.17 34.83
N ARG A 289 6.73 8.35 33.79
CA ARG A 289 6.37 6.94 33.91
C ARG A 289 7.47 6.16 34.63
N THR A 290 7.09 5.35 35.61
CA THR A 290 7.94 4.37 36.29
C THR A 290 7.13 3.12 36.57
N GLU A 291 7.77 1.96 36.74
CA GLU A 291 7.05 0.71 37.05
C GLU A 291 6.21 0.78 38.34
N SER A 292 6.57 1.65 39.29
CA SER A 292 5.80 1.83 40.53
C SER A 292 4.53 2.67 40.35
N ASN A 293 4.60 3.73 39.53
CA ASN A 293 3.46 4.65 39.34
C ASN A 293 2.61 4.33 38.09
N SER A 294 3.09 3.44 37.23
CA SER A 294 2.41 2.97 36.02
C SER A 294 2.92 1.57 35.69
N PRO A 295 2.50 0.54 36.45
CA PRO A 295 2.97 -0.82 36.26
C PRO A 295 2.62 -1.32 34.87
N SER A 296 3.58 -1.96 34.21
CA SER A 296 3.36 -2.63 32.94
C SER A 296 2.60 -3.96 33.15
N ASP A 297 1.71 -4.33 32.22
CA ASP A 297 0.83 -5.49 32.37
C ASP A 297 1.59 -6.81 32.08
N HIS A 298 2.39 -7.27 33.04
CA HIS A 298 3.25 -8.47 32.92
C HIS A 298 2.47 -9.78 33.09
N THR A 299 1.41 -10.00 32.31
CA THR A 299 0.65 -11.26 32.35
C THR A 299 0.88 -12.09 31.09
N SER A 300 2.01 -12.82 31.04
CA SER A 300 2.14 -13.95 30.12
C SER A 300 1.58 -15.21 30.80
N GLU A 301 0.25 -15.31 30.89
CA GLU A 301 -0.33 -16.64 31.14
C GLU A 301 -0.13 -17.49 29.87
N PRO A 302 0.52 -18.66 29.98
CA PRO A 302 0.57 -19.60 28.89
C PRO A 302 -0.86 -20.12 28.67
N SER A 303 -1.50 -19.70 27.58
CA SER A 303 -2.71 -20.38 27.12
C SER A 303 -2.35 -21.83 26.81
N PRO A 304 -2.95 -22.83 27.48
CA PRO A 304 -2.70 -24.22 27.17
C PRO A 304 -3.56 -24.57 25.97
N LEU A 305 -2.96 -24.66 24.78
CA LEU A 305 -3.64 -25.30 23.65
C LEU A 305 -2.74 -26.40 23.11
N LEU A 306 -2.93 -27.58 23.71
CA LEU A 306 -2.76 -28.85 23.02
C LEU A 306 -3.59 -28.77 21.74
N ASP A 307 -2.93 -28.63 20.59
CA ASP A 307 -3.61 -28.81 19.32
C ASP A 307 -3.99 -30.30 19.18
N PRO A 308 -5.22 -30.61 18.73
CA PRO A 308 -5.62 -31.95 18.41
C PRO A 308 -4.80 -32.45 17.21
N ILE A 309 -4.69 -33.77 17.09
CA ILE A 309 -4.14 -34.47 15.92
C ILE A 309 -4.62 -33.76 14.63
N MET A 310 -3.71 -33.11 13.89
CA MET A 310 -3.98 -32.38 12.63
C MET A 310 -4.13 -33.30 11.43
N GLY A 311 -4.46 -34.56 11.72
CA GLY A 311 -4.68 -35.60 10.76
C GLY A 311 -5.96 -35.42 9.96
N THR A 312 -6.00 -36.12 8.85
CA THR A 312 -7.18 -36.31 8.05
C THR A 312 -7.42 -37.80 7.87
N HIS A 313 -8.68 -38.22 7.94
CA HIS A 313 -9.05 -39.57 7.53
C HIS A 313 -9.33 -39.57 6.03
N MET A 314 -8.82 -40.58 5.31
CA MET A 314 -9.05 -40.72 3.88
C MET A 314 -10.32 -41.52 3.58
N PRO A 315 -11.41 -40.90 3.09
CA PRO A 315 -12.69 -41.59 2.92
C PRO A 315 -12.80 -42.37 1.59
N CYS A 316 -11.78 -42.31 0.73
CA CYS A 316 -11.87 -42.85 -0.63
C CYS A 316 -11.76 -44.38 -0.65
N GLU A 317 -12.72 -45.05 -1.30
CA GLU A 317 -12.72 -46.50 -1.48
C GLU A 317 -11.78 -46.94 -2.61
N ASP A 318 -11.89 -46.31 -3.80
CA ASP A 318 -11.00 -46.58 -4.93
C ASP A 318 -9.79 -45.65 -4.88
N ARG A 319 -8.61 -46.27 -4.73
CA ARG A 319 -7.32 -45.58 -4.66
C ARG A 319 -6.35 -46.09 -5.72
N SER A 320 -6.82 -46.93 -6.62
CA SER A 320 -5.98 -47.67 -7.54
C SER A 320 -5.39 -46.73 -8.61
N PRO A 321 -4.11 -46.91 -8.99
CA PRO A 321 -3.57 -46.25 -10.17
C PRO A 321 -4.28 -46.73 -11.44
N SER A 322 -4.00 -46.09 -12.57
CA SER A 322 -4.44 -46.57 -13.88
C SER A 322 -3.80 -47.93 -14.20
N ASN A 323 -4.51 -48.79 -14.94
CA ASN A 323 -4.02 -50.13 -15.33
C ASN A 323 -2.70 -50.08 -16.13
N SER A 324 -2.44 -48.97 -16.80
CA SER A 324 -1.19 -48.64 -17.47
C SER A 324 -0.88 -47.16 -17.25
N PRO A 325 0.41 -46.76 -17.18
CA PRO A 325 0.77 -45.35 -17.03
C PRO A 325 0.09 -44.49 -18.12
N PRO A 326 -0.69 -43.46 -17.76
CA PRO A 326 -1.39 -42.67 -18.77
C PRO A 326 -0.39 -41.91 -19.64
N THR A 327 -0.71 -41.71 -20.90
CA THR A 327 0.09 -40.90 -21.84
C THR A 327 -0.37 -39.44 -21.89
N SER A 328 -1.56 -39.17 -21.35
CA SER A 328 -2.18 -37.84 -21.32
C SER A 328 -2.43 -37.40 -19.89
N VAL A 329 -2.15 -36.13 -19.60
CA VAL A 329 -2.40 -35.47 -18.31
C VAL A 329 -3.90 -35.42 -18.00
N HIS A 330 -4.74 -35.44 -19.04
CA HIS A 330 -6.19 -35.45 -18.93
C HIS A 330 -6.76 -36.79 -18.44
N ALA A 331 -5.96 -37.86 -18.46
CA ALA A 331 -6.29 -39.18 -17.95
C ALA A 331 -5.54 -39.53 -16.66
N LEU A 332 -4.91 -38.52 -16.01
CA LEU A 332 -4.09 -38.72 -14.83
C LEU A 332 -4.95 -38.97 -13.59
N ARG A 333 -4.84 -40.17 -13.00
CA ARG A 333 -5.42 -40.46 -11.68
C ARG A 333 -4.44 -40.08 -10.57
N PRO A 334 -4.92 -39.81 -9.34
CA PRO A 334 -4.01 -39.54 -8.21
C PRO A 334 -2.94 -40.61 -7.99
N GLY A 335 -3.29 -41.89 -8.17
CA GLY A 335 -2.34 -43.01 -8.04
C GLY A 335 -1.27 -43.09 -9.13
N ASP A 336 -1.44 -42.38 -10.25
CA ASP A 336 -0.47 -42.36 -11.35
C ASP A 336 0.67 -41.35 -11.10
N ILE A 337 0.47 -40.41 -10.17
CA ILE A 337 1.45 -39.38 -9.82
C ILE A 337 2.57 -40.04 -9.03
N LYS A 338 3.81 -39.85 -9.49
CA LYS A 338 5.01 -40.44 -8.86
C LYS A 338 5.91 -39.39 -8.23
N VAL A 339 5.90 -38.17 -8.74
CA VAL A 339 6.78 -37.09 -8.28
C VAL A 339 5.94 -35.88 -7.89
N ILE A 340 6.24 -35.30 -6.74
CA ILE A 340 5.69 -34.01 -6.30
C ILE A 340 6.83 -33.01 -6.08
N ALA A 341 6.63 -31.75 -6.46
CA ALA A 341 7.60 -30.68 -6.32
C ALA A 341 6.91 -29.35 -6.02
N ALA A 342 7.65 -28.38 -5.47
CA ALA A 342 7.12 -27.05 -5.23
C ALA A 342 8.16 -25.94 -5.32
N VAL A 343 7.71 -24.75 -5.72
CA VAL A 343 8.43 -23.48 -5.73
C VAL A 343 7.52 -22.40 -5.11
N GLY A 344 8.11 -21.40 -4.47
CA GLY A 344 7.34 -20.36 -3.78
C GLY A 344 8.12 -19.63 -2.68
N ASP A 345 7.39 -19.07 -1.72
CA ASP A 345 7.94 -18.29 -0.61
C ASP A 345 8.00 -19.07 0.72
N SER A 346 8.05 -18.32 1.84
CA SER A 346 8.12 -18.85 3.20
C SER A 346 6.95 -19.76 3.59
N LEU A 347 5.75 -19.59 3.00
CA LEU A 347 4.61 -20.48 3.28
C LEU A 347 4.80 -21.85 2.62
N THR A 348 5.42 -21.88 1.43
CA THR A 348 5.78 -23.13 0.74
C THR A 348 7.02 -23.79 1.35
N ALA A 349 7.93 -23.00 1.94
CA ALA A 349 9.05 -23.50 2.74
C ALA A 349 8.64 -24.04 4.12
N GLY A 350 7.49 -23.63 4.64
CA GLY A 350 6.97 -24.07 5.94
C GLY A 350 7.58 -23.31 7.12
N ASN A 351 7.91 -22.02 6.96
CA ASN A 351 8.39 -21.17 8.04
C ASN A 351 7.40 -21.12 9.21
N GLY A 352 7.86 -21.44 10.42
CA GLY A 352 7.07 -21.35 11.65
C GLY A 352 5.87 -22.29 11.76
N VAL A 353 5.67 -23.20 10.81
CA VAL A 353 4.47 -24.07 10.76
C VAL A 353 4.38 -24.98 12.00
N GLY A 354 5.52 -25.50 12.47
CA GLY A 354 5.60 -26.37 13.65
C GLY A 354 5.61 -25.63 15.00
N SER A 355 5.57 -24.31 15.01
CA SER A 355 5.69 -23.49 16.23
C SER A 355 4.42 -23.47 17.10
N GLY A 356 3.35 -24.16 16.69
CA GLY A 356 2.05 -24.19 17.39
C GLY A 356 2.11 -24.70 18.84
N SER A 357 3.15 -25.43 19.22
CA SER A 357 3.39 -25.88 20.61
C SER A 357 3.98 -24.79 21.53
N SER A 358 4.40 -23.64 20.98
CA SER A 358 4.88 -22.48 21.73
C SER A 358 4.47 -21.19 21.04
N VAL A 359 3.26 -20.72 21.34
CA VAL A 359 2.68 -19.46 20.81
C VAL A 359 3.55 -18.21 21.05
N ASN A 360 4.57 -18.30 21.92
CA ASN A 360 5.47 -17.21 22.28
C ASN A 360 6.92 -17.40 21.77
N ASN A 361 7.25 -18.50 21.09
CA ASN A 361 8.62 -18.72 20.60
C ASN A 361 8.80 -18.15 19.19
N LEU A 362 8.99 -16.83 19.09
CA LEU A 362 9.22 -16.14 17.83
C LEU A 362 10.47 -16.59 17.07
N LEU A 363 11.49 -17.11 17.75
CA LEU A 363 12.69 -17.63 17.09
C LEU A 363 12.36 -18.80 16.16
N ASP A 364 11.35 -19.59 16.51
CA ASP A 364 10.97 -20.76 15.74
C ASP A 364 10.25 -20.43 14.43
N VAL A 365 9.84 -19.17 14.22
CA VAL A 365 9.31 -18.68 12.94
C VAL A 365 10.38 -18.73 11.83
N GLN A 366 11.65 -18.61 12.18
CA GLN A 366 12.76 -18.76 11.23
C GLN A 366 13.00 -20.21 10.81
N THR A 367 12.50 -21.16 11.60
CA THR A 367 12.64 -22.58 11.29
C THR A 367 11.75 -22.92 10.09
N GLN A 368 12.37 -23.43 9.03
CA GLN A 368 11.67 -23.91 7.85
C GLN A 368 11.30 -25.38 8.04
N TYR A 369 10.05 -25.63 8.47
CA TYR A 369 9.47 -26.96 8.68
C TYR A 369 9.05 -27.58 7.34
N ARG A 370 10.05 -27.90 6.51
CA ARG A 370 9.87 -28.42 5.16
C ARG A 370 8.94 -29.63 5.12
N GLY A 371 9.03 -30.52 6.10
CA GLY A 371 8.18 -31.71 6.19
C GLY A 371 6.71 -31.46 6.54
N LEU A 372 6.37 -30.27 7.07
CA LEU A 372 5.00 -29.87 7.43
C LEU A 372 4.34 -28.94 6.40
N SER A 373 5.06 -28.55 5.34
CA SER A 373 4.55 -27.66 4.31
C SER A 373 3.31 -28.25 3.60
N TRP A 374 2.24 -27.46 3.52
CA TRP A 374 0.93 -27.85 3.00
C TRP A 374 0.96 -28.45 1.59
N SER A 375 1.84 -27.96 0.72
CA SER A 375 1.89 -28.32 -0.70
C SER A 375 2.92 -29.41 -1.03
N ILE A 376 3.90 -29.67 -0.17
CA ILE A 376 5.07 -30.49 -0.51
C ILE A 376 5.72 -31.26 0.67
N GLY A 377 5.28 -31.03 1.92
CA GLY A 377 5.79 -31.74 3.09
C GLY A 377 5.26 -33.18 3.20
N GLY A 378 6.08 -34.11 3.67
CA GLY A 378 5.73 -35.54 3.81
C GLY A 378 6.14 -36.14 5.15
N ASP A 379 6.26 -35.34 6.21
CA ASP A 379 6.45 -35.87 7.56
C ASP A 379 5.26 -36.72 7.99
N GLU A 380 5.55 -37.80 8.72
CA GLU A 380 4.57 -38.73 9.26
C GLU A 380 3.64 -39.33 8.18
N ASN A 381 2.33 -39.38 8.46
CA ASN A 381 1.30 -39.90 7.56
C ASN A 381 0.03 -39.03 7.64
N LEU A 382 -0.94 -39.29 6.78
CA LEU A 382 -2.15 -38.46 6.69
C LEU A 382 -2.96 -38.40 7.98
N THR A 383 -2.94 -39.44 8.81
CA THR A 383 -3.69 -39.49 10.08
C THR A 383 -3.13 -38.58 11.17
N THR A 384 -1.95 -37.99 10.96
CA THR A 384 -1.31 -37.07 11.91
C THR A 384 -0.97 -35.72 11.29
N VAL A 385 -0.48 -35.71 10.03
CA VAL A 385 -0.03 -34.51 9.32
C VAL A 385 -0.70 -34.46 7.95
N THR A 386 -1.56 -33.45 7.76
CA THR A 386 -2.28 -33.25 6.50
C THR A 386 -1.51 -32.33 5.56
N THR A 387 -0.95 -32.91 4.50
CA THR A 387 -0.29 -32.21 3.39
C THR A 387 -0.69 -32.84 2.07
N LEU A 388 -0.48 -32.16 0.95
CA LEU A 388 -0.78 -32.73 -0.37
C LEU A 388 -0.02 -34.06 -0.63
N PRO A 389 1.29 -34.20 -0.33
CA PRO A 389 1.97 -35.49 -0.45
C PRO A 389 1.38 -36.59 0.42
N ASN A 390 1.01 -36.31 1.67
CA ASN A 390 0.42 -37.33 2.54
C ASN A 390 -0.97 -37.77 2.06
N ILE A 391 -1.75 -36.88 1.42
CA ILE A 391 -2.99 -37.26 0.74
C ILE A 391 -2.68 -38.15 -0.48
N LEU A 392 -1.71 -37.77 -1.31
CA LEU A 392 -1.33 -38.54 -2.51
C LEU A 392 -0.74 -39.92 -2.18
N ARG A 393 -0.03 -40.06 -1.05
CA ARG A 393 0.54 -41.33 -0.58
C ARG A 393 -0.52 -42.38 -0.25
N GLU A 394 -1.75 -41.98 0.04
CA GLU A 394 -2.89 -42.91 0.18
C GLU A 394 -3.28 -43.56 -1.15
N PHE A 395 -2.94 -42.95 -2.29
CA PHE A 395 -3.15 -43.49 -3.65
C PHE A 395 -1.88 -44.14 -4.22
N ASN A 396 -0.72 -43.55 -3.96
CA ASN A 396 0.56 -44.09 -4.38
C ASN A 396 1.58 -44.07 -3.23
N PRO A 397 1.79 -45.20 -2.53
CA PRO A 397 2.74 -45.27 -1.42
C PRO A 397 4.20 -45.07 -1.85
N PHE A 398 4.51 -45.14 -3.15
CA PHE A 398 5.85 -44.92 -3.73
C PHE A 398 6.06 -43.49 -4.24
N LEU A 399 5.17 -42.55 -3.92
CA LEU A 399 5.37 -41.13 -4.24
C LEU A 399 6.75 -40.65 -3.75
N THR A 400 7.43 -39.85 -4.56
CA THR A 400 8.71 -39.23 -4.22
C THR A 400 8.68 -37.73 -4.51
N GLY A 401 9.72 -37.01 -4.09
CA GLY A 401 9.88 -35.57 -4.32
C GLY A 401 9.49 -34.67 -3.13
N TYR A 402 8.68 -35.19 -2.20
CA TYR A 402 8.26 -34.46 -1.01
C TYR A 402 9.41 -34.17 -0.05
N SER A 403 9.30 -33.07 0.68
CA SER A 403 10.25 -32.66 1.70
C SER A 403 9.94 -33.26 3.08
N VAL A 404 10.95 -33.39 3.93
CA VAL A 404 10.83 -33.96 5.30
C VAL A 404 11.57 -33.08 6.30
N ALA A 405 11.23 -33.19 7.58
CA ALA A 405 11.92 -32.51 8.69
C ALA A 405 12.11 -31.00 8.46
N LYS A 406 13.25 -30.46 8.92
CA LYS A 406 13.62 -29.04 8.86
C LYS A 406 14.79 -28.84 7.90
N GLY A 407 14.86 -27.68 7.25
CA GLY A 407 16.04 -27.29 6.45
C GLY A 407 15.79 -26.20 5.41
N LYS A 408 16.86 -25.68 4.81
CA LYS A 408 16.84 -24.73 3.70
C LYS A 408 16.71 -25.46 2.34
N GLU A 409 16.47 -24.73 1.25
CA GLU A 409 16.24 -25.22 -0.12
C GLU A 409 17.39 -26.08 -0.68
N HIS A 410 18.60 -25.91 -0.15
CA HIS A 410 19.78 -26.68 -0.53
C HIS A 410 19.99 -27.96 0.29
N THR A 411 19.30 -28.12 1.41
CA THR A 411 19.50 -29.28 2.28
C THR A 411 18.86 -30.53 1.69
N PRO A 412 19.36 -31.74 2.01
CA PRO A 412 18.75 -33.00 1.55
C PRO A 412 17.27 -33.14 1.93
N GLN A 413 16.88 -32.56 3.06
CA GLN A 413 15.52 -32.55 3.63
C GLN A 413 14.51 -31.82 2.75
N ALA A 414 14.93 -30.76 2.04
CA ALA A 414 14.06 -30.01 1.15
C ALA A 414 13.71 -30.78 -0.13
N PHE A 415 14.55 -31.72 -0.54
CA PHE A 415 14.38 -32.51 -1.77
C PHE A 415 13.95 -31.70 -3.01
N LEU A 416 12.67 -31.75 -3.43
CA LEU A 416 12.13 -30.96 -4.56
C LEU A 416 11.26 -29.77 -4.13
N ASN A 417 11.28 -29.41 -2.85
CA ASN A 417 10.83 -28.11 -2.37
C ASN A 417 11.95 -27.09 -2.57
N GLN A 418 11.81 -26.21 -3.56
CA GLN A 418 12.77 -25.15 -3.87
C GLN A 418 12.28 -23.76 -3.45
N ALA A 419 11.25 -23.69 -2.62
CA ALA A 419 10.77 -22.43 -2.08
C ALA A 419 11.80 -21.78 -1.14
N VAL A 420 11.89 -20.45 -1.18
CA VAL A 420 12.85 -19.66 -0.40
C VAL A 420 12.10 -18.57 0.35
N ALA A 421 12.41 -18.39 1.63
CA ALA A 421 11.72 -17.41 2.45
C ALA A 421 12.05 -15.97 2.03
N GLY A 422 11.02 -15.12 1.92
CA GLY A 422 11.17 -13.72 1.54
C GLY A 422 11.29 -13.44 0.03
N GLU A 423 11.38 -14.46 -0.81
CA GLU A 423 11.45 -14.30 -2.27
C GLU A 423 10.12 -13.79 -2.88
N LYS A 424 10.24 -13.20 -4.06
CA LYS A 424 9.16 -12.55 -4.84
C LYS A 424 8.98 -13.24 -6.18
N ALA A 425 8.01 -12.81 -6.98
CA ALA A 425 7.78 -13.38 -8.31
C ALA A 425 9.03 -13.35 -9.20
N LYS A 426 9.89 -12.32 -9.09
CA LYS A 426 11.15 -12.18 -9.84
C LYS A 426 12.13 -13.35 -9.65
N ASP A 427 12.06 -14.04 -8.52
CA ASP A 427 13.02 -15.06 -8.11
C ASP A 427 12.57 -16.48 -8.50
N ILE A 428 11.28 -16.67 -8.80
CA ILE A 428 10.70 -17.96 -9.22
C ILE A 428 11.38 -18.57 -10.45
N PRO A 429 11.81 -17.81 -11.49
CA PRO A 429 12.55 -18.38 -12.61
C PRO A 429 13.80 -19.17 -12.17
N ASP A 430 14.53 -18.70 -11.15
CA ASP A 430 15.72 -19.38 -10.66
C ASP A 430 15.37 -20.61 -9.81
N GLN A 431 14.36 -20.52 -8.94
CA GLN A 431 13.85 -21.69 -8.22
C GLN A 431 13.41 -22.80 -9.19
N VAL A 432 12.71 -22.44 -10.27
CA VAL A 432 12.24 -23.38 -11.29
C VAL A 432 13.40 -24.03 -12.04
N ARG A 433 14.45 -23.27 -12.40
CA ARG A 433 15.66 -23.82 -13.04
C ARG A 433 16.37 -24.80 -12.11
N ALA A 434 16.53 -24.44 -10.83
CA ALA A 434 17.13 -25.30 -9.81
C ALA A 434 16.32 -26.59 -9.62
N LEU A 435 14.99 -26.47 -9.52
CA LEU A 435 14.09 -27.61 -9.41
C LEU A 435 14.23 -28.57 -10.60
N VAL A 436 14.20 -28.06 -11.83
CA VAL A 436 14.34 -28.89 -13.04
C VAL A 436 15.71 -29.58 -13.09
N ALA A 437 16.78 -28.88 -12.71
CA ALA A 437 18.12 -29.47 -12.64
C ALA A 437 18.18 -30.62 -11.62
N ARG A 438 17.60 -30.43 -10.43
CA ARG A 438 17.51 -31.47 -9.40
C ARG A 438 16.73 -32.69 -9.89
N MET A 439 15.56 -32.49 -10.50
CA MET A 439 14.77 -33.61 -11.04
C MET A 439 15.49 -34.39 -12.14
N LYS A 440 16.32 -33.73 -12.96
CA LYS A 440 17.11 -34.39 -14.01
C LYS A 440 18.28 -35.21 -13.45
N ASN A 441 18.84 -34.81 -12.30
CA ASN A 441 20.01 -35.45 -11.70
C ASN A 441 19.69 -36.51 -10.64
N ASP A 442 18.44 -36.59 -10.17
CA ASP A 442 18.05 -37.56 -9.13
C ASP A 442 17.63 -38.91 -9.74
N SER A 443 18.33 -39.98 -9.36
CA SER A 443 18.06 -41.33 -9.88
C SER A 443 16.73 -41.93 -9.43
N ARG A 444 16.08 -41.36 -8.42
CA ARG A 444 14.73 -41.77 -7.98
C ARG A 444 13.63 -41.23 -8.88
N VAL A 445 13.94 -40.24 -9.72
CA VAL A 445 13.00 -39.60 -10.65
C VAL A 445 13.32 -40.05 -12.07
N ASN A 446 12.43 -40.81 -12.70
CA ASN A 446 12.49 -40.97 -14.14
C ASN A 446 11.94 -39.69 -14.79
N PHE A 447 12.84 -38.75 -15.07
CA PHE A 447 12.48 -37.42 -15.56
C PHE A 447 11.61 -37.46 -16.83
N GLN A 448 11.74 -38.47 -17.69
CA GLN A 448 10.97 -38.57 -18.93
C GLN A 448 9.60 -39.23 -18.73
N GLU A 449 9.53 -40.30 -17.92
CA GLU A 449 8.36 -41.17 -17.85
C GLU A 449 7.46 -40.97 -16.63
N ASP A 450 7.98 -40.42 -15.53
CA ASP A 450 7.19 -40.26 -14.32
C ASP A 450 6.26 -39.05 -14.41
N TRP A 451 5.01 -39.19 -13.96
CA TRP A 451 4.09 -38.05 -13.83
C TRP A 451 4.45 -37.19 -12.62
N LYS A 452 4.55 -35.88 -12.87
CA LYS A 452 4.97 -34.87 -11.90
C LYS A 452 3.81 -33.93 -11.59
N VAL A 453 3.60 -33.62 -10.32
CA VAL A 453 2.79 -32.49 -9.88
C VAL A 453 3.71 -31.42 -9.30
N ILE A 454 3.64 -30.22 -9.86
CA ILE A 454 4.47 -29.08 -9.42
C ILE A 454 3.55 -27.99 -8.90
N THR A 455 3.72 -27.58 -7.64
CA THR A 455 2.94 -26.47 -7.05
C THR A 455 3.75 -25.18 -7.06
N LEU A 456 3.19 -24.12 -7.63
CA LEU A 456 3.76 -22.77 -7.64
C LEU A 456 2.84 -21.84 -6.84
N PHE A 457 3.37 -21.22 -5.78
CA PHE A 457 2.63 -20.26 -4.95
C PHE A 457 3.55 -19.10 -4.51
N ILE A 458 3.21 -17.87 -4.93
CA ILE A 458 4.03 -16.66 -4.72
C ILE A 458 3.17 -15.39 -4.85
N GLY A 459 3.64 -14.28 -4.26
CA GLY A 459 3.07 -12.94 -4.47
C GLY A 459 2.83 -12.15 -3.19
N GLY A 460 2.86 -12.80 -2.02
CA GLY A 460 2.76 -12.13 -0.72
C GLY A 460 3.81 -11.04 -0.55
N ASN A 461 5.08 -11.41 -0.75
CA ASN A 461 6.22 -10.51 -0.59
C ASN A 461 6.31 -9.40 -1.66
N ASP A 462 5.73 -9.61 -2.85
CA ASP A 462 5.59 -8.57 -3.88
C ASP A 462 4.65 -7.47 -3.39
N MET A 463 3.48 -7.86 -2.86
CA MET A 463 2.50 -6.93 -2.30
C MET A 463 2.99 -6.23 -1.04
N CYS A 464 3.77 -6.92 -0.21
CA CYS A 464 4.41 -6.34 0.98
C CYS A 464 5.37 -5.19 0.65
N GLU A 465 5.81 -5.06 -0.61
CA GLU A 465 6.86 -4.11 -1.04
C GLU A 465 6.45 -3.20 -2.20
N TYR A 466 5.22 -3.37 -2.68
CA TYR A 466 4.63 -2.57 -3.74
C TYR A 466 4.71 -1.06 -3.49
N CYS A 467 4.52 -0.62 -2.25
CA CYS A 467 4.56 0.79 -1.90
C CYS A 467 5.98 1.42 -1.98
N TYR A 468 7.04 0.61 -2.02
CA TYR A 468 8.41 1.09 -2.25
C TYR A 468 8.72 1.23 -3.74
N ASN A 469 8.21 0.30 -4.57
CA ASN A 469 8.44 0.35 -6.01
C ASN A 469 7.25 -0.25 -6.79
N SER A 470 6.20 0.56 -6.95
CA SER A 470 4.95 0.14 -7.60
C SER A 470 5.11 -0.27 -9.07
N LEU A 471 6.15 0.22 -9.76
CA LEU A 471 6.47 -0.16 -11.13
C LEU A 471 7.12 -1.55 -11.19
N PHE A 472 8.08 -1.79 -10.29
CA PHE A 472 8.77 -3.07 -10.22
C PHE A 472 7.80 -4.20 -9.83
N TYR A 473 6.97 -3.97 -8.82
CA TYR A 473 5.92 -4.88 -8.35
C TYR A 473 4.57 -4.62 -9.05
N SER A 474 4.59 -4.20 -10.32
CA SER A 474 3.38 -4.05 -11.10
C SER A 474 2.81 -5.41 -11.49
N THR A 475 1.50 -5.46 -11.78
CA THR A 475 0.83 -6.66 -12.29
C THR A 475 1.52 -7.25 -13.51
N ASP A 476 1.98 -6.42 -14.44
CA ASP A 476 2.66 -6.87 -15.65
C ASP A 476 3.97 -7.59 -15.34
N ASN A 477 4.80 -7.04 -14.44
CA ASN A 477 6.07 -7.67 -14.05
C ASN A 477 5.83 -8.94 -13.24
N TYR A 478 4.89 -8.92 -12.30
CA TYR A 478 4.48 -10.11 -11.55
C TYR A 478 4.10 -11.25 -12.51
N VAL A 479 3.14 -11.00 -13.42
CA VAL A 479 2.69 -11.99 -14.42
C VAL A 479 3.83 -12.38 -15.37
N HIS A 480 4.70 -11.45 -15.75
CA HIS A 480 5.85 -11.73 -16.61
C HIS A 480 6.76 -12.81 -16.02
N HIS A 481 7.15 -12.69 -14.74
CA HIS A 481 8.05 -13.64 -14.11
C HIS A 481 7.41 -15.02 -13.90
N ILE A 482 6.11 -15.06 -13.59
CA ILE A 482 5.37 -16.34 -13.53
C ILE A 482 5.28 -16.97 -14.92
N ARG A 483 4.99 -16.19 -15.95
CA ARG A 483 4.98 -16.68 -17.35
C ARG A 483 6.34 -17.21 -17.78
N GLU A 484 7.43 -16.52 -17.48
CA GLU A 484 8.79 -16.99 -17.80
C GLU A 484 9.05 -18.38 -17.20
N SER A 485 8.66 -18.56 -15.94
CA SER A 485 8.80 -19.80 -15.19
C SER A 485 7.97 -20.93 -15.78
N LEU A 486 6.69 -20.67 -16.10
CA LEU A 486 5.78 -21.64 -16.71
C LEU A 486 6.19 -22.00 -18.13
N ASP A 487 6.65 -21.03 -18.94
CA ASP A 487 7.20 -21.25 -20.28
C ASP A 487 8.41 -22.18 -20.22
N TYR A 488 9.29 -22.00 -19.24
CA TYR A 488 10.44 -22.88 -19.03
C TYR A 488 10.01 -24.30 -18.62
N LEU A 489 9.05 -24.44 -17.70
CA LEU A 489 8.50 -25.75 -17.31
C LEU A 489 7.85 -26.47 -18.49
N HIS A 490 6.99 -25.78 -19.24
CA HIS A 490 6.31 -26.31 -20.43
C HIS A 490 7.32 -26.79 -21.47
N LYS A 491 8.45 -26.09 -21.63
CA LYS A 491 9.52 -26.48 -22.55
C LYS A 491 10.36 -27.65 -22.06
N GLN A 492 10.61 -27.75 -20.75
CA GLN A 492 11.66 -28.63 -20.20
C GLN A 492 11.15 -29.87 -19.51
N VAL A 493 9.92 -29.86 -18.98
CA VAL A 493 9.42 -30.90 -18.09
C VAL A 493 8.31 -31.70 -18.78
N PRO A 494 8.58 -32.94 -19.20
CA PRO A 494 7.54 -33.81 -19.75
C PRO A 494 6.69 -34.39 -18.62
N ARG A 495 5.44 -34.76 -18.96
CA ARG A 495 4.51 -35.46 -18.08
C ARG A 495 4.29 -34.70 -16.77
N ALA A 496 3.82 -33.46 -16.86
CA ALA A 496 3.60 -32.62 -15.69
C ALA A 496 2.21 -31.97 -15.64
N LEU A 497 1.66 -31.89 -14.44
CA LEU A 497 0.55 -31.01 -14.10
C LEU A 497 1.10 -29.94 -13.16
N VAL A 498 0.99 -28.67 -13.55
CA VAL A 498 1.39 -27.56 -12.70
C VAL A 498 0.16 -26.99 -11.99
N ASN A 499 0.16 -27.03 -10.66
CA ASN A 499 -0.79 -26.29 -9.83
C ASN A 499 -0.27 -24.86 -9.69
N LEU A 500 -0.90 -23.91 -10.41
CA LEU A 500 -0.66 -22.49 -10.20
C LEU A 500 -1.66 -21.97 -9.18
N VAL A 501 -1.20 -21.69 -7.96
CA VAL A 501 -2.08 -21.26 -6.87
C VAL A 501 -2.13 -19.74 -6.85
N GLU A 502 -3.34 -19.18 -6.81
CA GLU A 502 -3.50 -17.71 -6.77
C GLU A 502 -2.93 -17.10 -5.48
N PRO A 503 -2.38 -15.88 -5.55
CA PRO A 503 -1.89 -15.20 -4.36
C PRO A 503 -3.05 -14.93 -3.38
N LEU A 504 -2.76 -15.11 -2.10
CA LEU A 504 -3.68 -14.89 -0.98
C LEU A 504 -4.16 -13.44 -0.96
N TYR A 505 -5.41 -13.19 -0.57
CA TYR A 505 -5.88 -11.85 -0.22
C TYR A 505 -5.28 -11.38 1.11
N ILE A 506 -4.02 -10.91 1.10
CA ILE A 506 -3.28 -10.53 2.31
C ILE A 506 -3.73 -9.25 3.05
N PRO A 507 -4.51 -8.30 2.47
CA PRO A 507 -5.03 -7.15 3.24
C PRO A 507 -5.83 -7.53 4.48
N ILE A 508 -6.37 -8.76 4.52
CA ILE A 508 -7.09 -9.30 5.67
C ILE A 508 -6.23 -9.48 6.93
N LEU A 509 -4.90 -9.60 6.79
CA LEU A 509 -3.95 -9.70 7.92
C LEU A 509 -4.06 -8.52 8.88
N ARG A 510 -4.48 -7.36 8.40
CA ARG A 510 -4.70 -6.16 9.22
C ARG A 510 -5.68 -6.38 10.38
N GLN A 511 -6.62 -7.32 10.25
CA GLN A 511 -7.56 -7.64 11.33
C GLN A 511 -6.84 -8.17 12.57
N MET A 512 -5.73 -8.89 12.41
CA MET A 512 -4.91 -9.40 13.51
C MET A 512 -4.17 -8.29 14.26
N HIS A 513 -3.97 -7.13 13.61
CA HIS A 513 -3.09 -6.06 14.05
C HIS A 513 -3.83 -4.76 14.39
N SER A 514 -5.17 -4.77 14.41
CA SER A 514 -5.98 -3.62 14.81
C SER A 514 -6.00 -3.43 16.32
N GLU A 515 -6.13 -2.20 16.80
CA GLU A 515 -6.25 -1.85 18.23
C GLU A 515 -7.38 -2.59 18.94
N MET A 516 -8.52 -2.82 18.26
CA MET A 516 -9.65 -3.60 18.79
C MET A 516 -9.28 -5.04 19.18
N ASN A 517 -8.14 -5.54 18.69
CA ASN A 517 -7.63 -6.89 18.91
C ASN A 517 -6.28 -6.89 19.66
N ALA A 518 -5.93 -5.82 20.39
CA ALA A 518 -4.67 -5.70 21.12
C ALA A 518 -4.41 -6.88 22.10
N ASP A 519 -5.47 -7.45 22.69
CA ASP A 519 -5.42 -8.63 23.55
C ASP A 519 -4.87 -9.89 22.86
N LEU A 520 -4.85 -9.93 21.51
CA LEU A 520 -4.23 -11.02 20.77
C LEU A 520 -2.72 -11.05 20.96
N LYS A 521 -2.09 -9.98 21.49
CA LYS A 521 -0.63 -9.86 21.71
C LYS A 521 0.18 -10.18 20.44
N CYS A 522 -0.32 -9.73 19.29
CA CYS A 522 0.40 -9.86 18.03
C CYS A 522 1.49 -8.78 17.93
N PRO A 523 2.71 -9.11 17.49
CA PRO A 523 3.78 -8.14 17.36
C PRO A 523 3.53 -7.24 16.12
N THR A 524 2.65 -6.25 16.23
CA THR A 524 2.22 -5.40 15.09
C THR A 524 3.36 -4.62 14.45
N TRP A 525 4.34 -4.17 15.23
CA TRP A 525 5.52 -3.51 14.68
C TRP A 525 6.39 -4.49 13.88
N LEU A 526 6.49 -5.77 14.29
CA LEU A 526 7.20 -6.82 13.54
C LEU A 526 6.55 -7.03 12.18
N ALA A 527 5.22 -7.16 12.15
CA ALA A 527 4.46 -7.28 10.92
C ALA A 527 4.58 -6.03 10.04
N SER A 528 4.72 -4.84 10.63
CA SER A 528 4.99 -3.59 9.91
C SER A 528 6.40 -3.57 9.29
N ILE A 529 7.38 -4.25 9.89
CA ILE A 529 8.70 -4.44 9.26
C ILE A 529 8.60 -5.44 8.11
N LEU A 530 7.90 -6.56 8.27
CA LEU A 530 7.84 -7.61 7.24
C LEU A 530 6.97 -7.22 6.04
N CYS A 531 5.82 -6.61 6.30
CA CYS A 531 4.82 -6.30 5.30
C CYS A 531 4.24 -4.88 5.44
N PRO A 532 5.09 -3.85 5.35
CA PRO A 532 4.73 -2.47 5.62
C PRO A 532 3.59 -1.96 4.74
N CYS A 533 3.59 -2.32 3.46
CA CYS A 533 2.57 -1.85 2.52
C CYS A 533 1.17 -2.37 2.84
N VAL A 534 1.04 -3.42 3.66
CA VAL A 534 -0.23 -4.01 4.09
C VAL A 534 -0.64 -3.49 5.47
N ILE A 535 0.29 -3.50 6.43
CA ILE A 535 -0.02 -3.20 7.83
C ILE A 535 -0.08 -1.70 8.10
N SER A 536 0.84 -0.91 7.53
CA SER A 536 1.01 0.51 7.86
C SER A 536 -0.01 1.49 7.26
N PRO A 537 -0.66 1.27 6.09
CA PRO A 537 -1.62 2.23 5.57
C PRO A 537 -2.83 2.40 6.50
N THR A 538 -3.35 3.62 6.67
CA THR A 538 -4.58 3.84 7.45
C THR A 538 -5.81 3.19 6.80
N GLY A 539 -6.80 2.83 7.62
CA GLY A 539 -8.06 2.26 7.15
C GLY A 539 -8.77 3.21 6.18
N GLY A 540 -9.30 2.69 5.08
CA GLY A 540 -9.98 3.49 4.05
C GLY A 540 -9.08 4.38 3.18
N SER A 541 -7.77 4.38 3.39
CA SER A 541 -6.83 5.20 2.61
C SER A 541 -6.79 4.82 1.13
N VAL A 542 -6.38 5.77 0.28
CA VAL A 542 -6.11 5.53 -1.15
C VAL A 542 -5.02 4.47 -1.32
N THR A 543 -3.99 4.48 -0.46
CA THR A 543 -2.91 3.49 -0.47
C THR A 543 -3.44 2.08 -0.24
N LEU A 544 -4.34 1.89 0.74
CA LEU A 544 -4.97 0.60 0.98
C LEU A 544 -5.85 0.15 -0.18
N ARG A 545 -6.62 1.06 -0.79
CA ARG A 545 -7.43 0.73 -1.99
C ARG A 545 -6.55 0.25 -3.14
N LYS A 546 -5.44 0.95 -3.43
CA LYS A 546 -4.47 0.53 -4.46
C LYS A 546 -3.87 -0.85 -4.19
N LEU A 547 -3.60 -1.19 -2.93
CA LEU A 547 -3.13 -2.53 -2.56
C LEU A 547 -4.21 -3.60 -2.80
N ASN A 548 -5.47 -3.30 -2.47
CA ASN A 548 -6.58 -4.22 -2.75
C ASN A 548 -6.75 -4.45 -4.25
N ASP A 549 -6.69 -3.37 -5.04
CA ASP A 549 -6.76 -3.43 -6.50
C ASP A 549 -5.59 -4.26 -7.06
N LEU A 550 -4.37 -4.03 -6.58
CA LEU A 550 -3.18 -4.81 -6.98
C LEU A 550 -3.33 -6.31 -6.72
N ASN A 551 -3.85 -6.71 -5.56
CA ASN A 551 -4.08 -8.12 -5.25
C ASN A 551 -5.05 -8.76 -6.26
N ARG A 552 -6.16 -8.06 -6.58
CA ARG A 552 -7.13 -8.51 -7.58
C ARG A 552 -6.54 -8.52 -8.98
N ASP A 553 -5.67 -7.58 -9.30
CA ASP A 553 -4.99 -7.51 -10.58
C ASP A 553 -4.01 -8.67 -10.75
N TYR A 554 -3.27 -9.06 -9.71
CA TYR A 554 -2.41 -10.25 -9.73
C TYR A 554 -3.22 -11.52 -9.99
N GLN A 555 -4.31 -11.72 -9.23
CA GLN A 555 -5.21 -12.88 -9.40
C GLN A 555 -5.78 -12.92 -10.82
N ARG A 556 -6.26 -11.77 -11.33
CA ARG A 556 -6.77 -11.64 -12.70
C ARG A 556 -5.70 -11.92 -13.74
N GLY A 557 -4.48 -11.39 -13.57
CA GLY A 557 -3.38 -11.60 -14.50
C GLY A 557 -2.93 -13.06 -14.61
N LEU A 558 -2.92 -13.81 -13.49
CA LEU A 558 -2.68 -15.26 -13.53
C LEU A 558 -3.82 -16.02 -14.21
N HIS A 559 -5.06 -15.61 -13.96
CA HIS A 559 -6.23 -16.18 -14.62
C HIS A 559 -6.16 -16.00 -16.14
N GLU A 560 -5.93 -14.77 -16.62
CA GLU A 560 -5.76 -14.46 -18.05
C GLU A 560 -4.59 -15.23 -18.68
N LEU A 561 -3.47 -15.39 -17.94
CA LEU A 561 -2.33 -16.15 -18.41
C LEU A 561 -2.68 -17.62 -18.69
N VAL A 562 -3.42 -18.27 -17.79
CA VAL A 562 -3.83 -19.68 -17.96
C VAL A 562 -4.96 -19.82 -18.97
N GLU A 563 -5.97 -18.94 -18.93
CA GLU A 563 -7.12 -18.96 -19.85
C GLU A 563 -6.73 -18.70 -21.31
N SER A 564 -5.53 -18.18 -21.57
CA SER A 564 -5.00 -18.08 -22.93
C SER A 564 -4.78 -19.43 -23.64
N GLY A 565 -4.84 -20.55 -22.91
CA GLY A 565 -4.59 -21.90 -23.43
C GLY A 565 -3.12 -22.15 -23.83
N ARG A 566 -2.20 -21.24 -23.48
CA ARG A 566 -0.78 -21.26 -23.89
C ARG A 566 -0.04 -22.54 -23.52
N TYR A 567 -0.45 -23.21 -22.43
CA TYR A 567 0.25 -24.38 -21.89
C TYR A 567 -0.40 -25.71 -22.26
N ASP A 568 -1.46 -25.68 -23.07
CA ASP A 568 -2.26 -26.85 -23.44
C ASP A 568 -2.02 -27.25 -24.90
N THR A 569 -0.78 -27.04 -25.37
CA THR A 569 -0.37 -27.35 -26.76
C THR A 569 -0.09 -28.83 -27.00
N HIS A 570 0.05 -29.62 -25.94
CA HIS A 570 0.27 -31.07 -26.00
C HIS A 570 -0.25 -31.78 -24.74
N ASN A 571 -0.68 -33.03 -24.92
CA ASN A 571 -1.38 -33.78 -23.87
C ASN A 571 -0.51 -34.23 -22.69
N ASN A 572 0.82 -34.05 -22.71
CA ASN A 572 1.71 -34.47 -21.62
C ASN A 572 2.03 -33.34 -20.62
N PHE A 573 1.42 -32.17 -20.76
CA PHE A 573 1.63 -31.03 -19.86
C PHE A 573 0.35 -30.21 -19.77
N THR A 574 0.08 -29.60 -18.62
CA THR A 574 -0.95 -28.57 -18.47
C THR A 574 -0.66 -27.72 -17.24
N VAL A 575 -1.14 -26.48 -17.24
CA VAL A 575 -1.15 -25.60 -16.06
C VAL A 575 -2.60 -25.43 -15.63
N VAL A 576 -2.88 -25.71 -14.36
CA VAL A 576 -4.23 -25.57 -13.79
C VAL A 576 -4.18 -24.51 -12.69
N LEU A 577 -4.96 -23.45 -12.86
CA LEU A 577 -5.14 -22.43 -11.84
C LEU A 577 -5.96 -22.99 -10.67
N GLN A 578 -5.50 -22.73 -9.44
CA GLN A 578 -6.15 -23.17 -8.19
C GLN A 578 -6.56 -21.94 -7.35
N PRO A 579 -7.79 -21.42 -7.52
CA PRO A 579 -8.22 -20.14 -6.92
C PRO A 579 -8.79 -20.28 -5.50
N PHE A 580 -8.61 -21.39 -4.80
CA PHE A 580 -9.21 -21.61 -3.46
C PHE A 580 -8.74 -20.62 -2.38
N LEU A 581 -7.68 -19.84 -2.63
CA LEU A 581 -7.18 -18.77 -1.77
C LEU A 581 -7.62 -17.36 -2.19
N ARG A 582 -8.44 -17.24 -3.25
CA ARG A 582 -8.87 -15.95 -3.81
C ARG A 582 -9.62 -15.11 -2.79
N ASP A 583 -10.56 -15.73 -2.09
CA ASP A 583 -11.37 -15.12 -1.04
C ASP A 583 -11.31 -15.99 0.22
N ILE A 584 -10.56 -15.55 1.23
CA ILE A 584 -10.41 -16.28 2.49
C ILE A 584 -11.16 -15.54 3.59
N ILE A 585 -11.90 -16.30 4.38
CA ILE A 585 -12.53 -15.81 5.60
C ILE A 585 -11.60 -16.20 6.76
N ILE A 586 -11.07 -15.19 7.45
CA ILE A 586 -10.24 -15.42 8.65
C ILE A 586 -11.09 -16.13 9.71
N PRO A 587 -10.54 -17.17 10.36
CA PRO A 587 -11.25 -17.85 11.43
C PRO A 587 -11.41 -16.93 12.64
N VAL A 588 -12.59 -16.94 13.25
CA VAL A 588 -12.94 -16.12 14.41
C VAL A 588 -13.42 -17.01 15.56
N LYS A 589 -13.14 -16.58 16.79
CA LYS A 589 -13.65 -17.22 17.99
C LYS A 589 -15.14 -16.87 18.20
N GLU A 590 -15.78 -17.53 19.16
CA GLU A 590 -17.18 -17.25 19.52
C GLU A 590 -17.44 -15.79 19.93
N ASP A 591 -16.41 -15.09 20.39
CA ASP A 591 -16.47 -13.67 20.75
C ASP A 591 -16.29 -12.71 19.56
N GLY A 592 -16.13 -13.24 18.33
CA GLY A 592 -15.98 -12.48 17.10
C GLY A 592 -14.55 -12.01 16.80
N ARG A 593 -13.57 -12.26 17.68
CA ARG A 593 -12.16 -11.90 17.44
C ARG A 593 -11.44 -12.94 16.60
N PRO A 594 -10.41 -12.57 15.82
CA PRO A 594 -9.61 -13.53 15.06
C PRO A 594 -9.01 -14.66 15.93
N ASP A 595 -9.02 -15.88 15.40
CA ASP A 595 -8.42 -17.04 16.05
C ASP A 595 -6.92 -17.14 15.75
N ARG A 596 -6.11 -16.61 16.68
CA ARG A 596 -4.63 -16.65 16.64
C ARG A 596 -4.05 -18.07 16.43
N THR A 597 -4.77 -19.15 16.73
CA THR A 597 -4.25 -20.53 16.56
C THR A 597 -4.00 -20.92 15.09
N TYR A 598 -4.52 -20.16 14.13
CA TYR A 598 -4.26 -20.34 12.70
C TYR A 598 -2.97 -19.66 12.21
N PHE A 599 -2.27 -18.93 13.08
CA PHE A 599 -1.04 -18.21 12.76
C PHE A 599 0.12 -18.69 13.63
N SER A 600 1.34 -18.53 13.14
CA SER A 600 2.55 -18.71 13.94
C SER A 600 2.73 -17.56 14.95
N PRO A 601 3.72 -17.63 15.87
CA PRO A 601 3.91 -16.63 16.92
C PRO A 601 4.03 -15.17 16.45
N ASP A 602 4.42 -14.93 15.19
CA ASP A 602 4.53 -13.60 14.58
C ASP A 602 3.18 -12.99 14.14
N CYS A 603 2.08 -13.75 14.22
CA CYS A 603 0.77 -13.39 13.66
C CYS A 603 0.79 -13.05 12.16
N PHE A 604 1.78 -13.55 11.42
CA PHE A 604 1.95 -13.28 9.99
C PHE A 604 2.04 -14.58 9.19
N HIS A 605 2.98 -15.48 9.52
CA HIS A 605 3.01 -16.80 8.89
C HIS A 605 1.87 -17.69 9.43
N LEU A 606 1.56 -18.74 8.67
CA LEU A 606 0.43 -19.62 8.94
C LEU A 606 0.86 -20.83 9.77
N SER A 607 0.06 -21.19 10.77
CA SER A 607 0.33 -22.38 11.59
C SER A 607 0.03 -23.69 10.85
N GLN A 608 0.41 -24.82 11.44
CA GLN A 608 0.04 -26.15 10.94
C GLN A 608 -1.48 -26.31 10.75
N LYS A 609 -2.30 -25.66 11.59
CA LYS A 609 -3.77 -25.68 11.49
C LYS A 609 -4.26 -25.02 10.19
N ALA A 610 -3.74 -23.83 9.87
CA ALA A 610 -4.06 -23.15 8.61
C ALA A 610 -3.50 -23.88 7.38
N GLN A 611 -2.26 -24.35 7.46
CA GLN A 611 -1.62 -25.13 6.40
C GLN A 611 -2.38 -26.45 6.12
N THR A 612 -2.95 -27.08 7.15
CA THR A 612 -3.86 -28.22 7.01
C THR A 612 -5.11 -27.86 6.20
N ARG A 613 -5.71 -26.68 6.45
CA ARG A 613 -6.84 -26.18 5.64
C ARG A 613 -6.43 -25.95 4.19
N MET A 614 -5.26 -25.37 3.96
CA MET A 614 -4.74 -25.14 2.61
C MET A 614 -4.50 -26.44 1.84
N ALA A 615 -3.90 -27.46 2.48
CA ALA A 615 -3.67 -28.77 1.86
C ALA A 615 -4.97 -29.44 1.40
N ARG A 616 -6.01 -29.40 2.25
CA ARG A 616 -7.35 -29.92 1.90
C ARG A 616 -8.02 -29.09 0.81
N GLY A 617 -7.90 -27.77 0.88
CA GLY A 617 -8.40 -26.84 -0.13
C GLY A 617 -7.81 -27.14 -1.51
N LEU A 618 -6.48 -27.23 -1.62
CA LEU A 618 -5.79 -27.56 -2.86
C LEU A 618 -6.16 -28.94 -3.39
N TRP A 619 -6.17 -29.96 -2.54
CA TRP A 619 -6.59 -31.30 -2.95
C TRP A 619 -8.01 -31.30 -3.54
N ASN A 620 -8.95 -30.65 -2.87
CA ASN A 620 -10.32 -30.56 -3.35
C ASN A 620 -10.40 -29.80 -4.67
N ASN A 621 -9.68 -28.69 -4.79
CA ASN A 621 -9.67 -27.84 -5.98
C ASN A 621 -9.06 -28.57 -7.19
N MET A 622 -8.06 -29.43 -6.98
CA MET A 622 -7.52 -30.34 -8.01
C MET A 622 -8.54 -31.34 -8.55
N LEU A 623 -9.58 -31.69 -7.77
CA LEU A 623 -10.65 -32.60 -8.18
C LEU A 623 -11.92 -31.90 -8.71
N GLU A 624 -11.97 -30.57 -8.59
CA GLU A 624 -13.09 -29.74 -9.05
C GLU A 624 -12.95 -29.38 -10.53
N PRO A 625 -14.02 -29.54 -11.33
CA PRO A 625 -13.96 -29.23 -12.75
C PRO A 625 -13.70 -27.73 -12.97
N LEU A 626 -12.95 -27.42 -14.03
CA LEU A 626 -12.71 -26.03 -14.44
C LEU A 626 -14.04 -25.30 -14.69
N GLY A 627 -14.06 -24.00 -14.39
CA GLY A 627 -15.29 -23.18 -14.35
C GLY A 627 -16.18 -23.38 -13.11
N LYS A 628 -15.88 -24.38 -12.26
CA LYS A 628 -16.61 -24.64 -11.00
C LYS A 628 -15.69 -24.89 -9.81
N LYS A 629 -14.44 -24.42 -9.91
CA LYS A 629 -13.47 -24.47 -8.82
C LYS A 629 -13.92 -23.55 -7.69
N THR A 630 -13.74 -24.01 -6.47
CA THR A 630 -13.94 -23.22 -5.25
C THR A 630 -12.99 -22.01 -5.27
N THR A 631 -13.53 -20.81 -5.11
CA THR A 631 -12.78 -19.55 -5.03
C THR A 631 -12.80 -18.93 -3.63
N GLN A 632 -13.81 -19.27 -2.83
CA GLN A 632 -13.96 -18.79 -1.47
C GLN A 632 -13.77 -19.93 -0.47
N GLN A 633 -12.93 -19.71 0.54
CA GLN A 633 -12.64 -20.70 1.57
C GLN A 633 -12.85 -20.10 2.97
N ASP A 634 -13.80 -20.67 3.72
CA ASP A 634 -13.93 -20.42 5.15
C ASP A 634 -13.02 -21.38 5.93
N PHE A 635 -12.16 -20.81 6.78
CA PHE A 635 -11.22 -21.59 7.60
C PHE A 635 -11.84 -22.01 8.95
N ASN A 636 -12.95 -21.39 9.39
CA ASN A 636 -13.72 -21.85 10.55
C ASN A 636 -14.34 -23.22 10.28
N ASP A 637 -14.81 -23.43 9.06
CA ASP A 637 -15.48 -24.65 8.65
C ASP A 637 -14.50 -25.82 8.49
N VAL A 638 -15.01 -27.02 8.73
CA VAL A 638 -14.28 -28.25 8.40
C VAL A 638 -14.27 -28.37 6.88
N ILE A 639 -13.07 -28.35 6.28
CA ILE A 639 -12.87 -28.69 4.87
C ILE A 639 -12.73 -30.22 4.78
N PRO A 640 -13.71 -30.98 4.25
CA PRO A 640 -13.56 -32.43 4.10
C PRO A 640 -12.73 -32.76 2.85
N VAL A 641 -11.95 -33.83 2.89
CA VAL A 641 -11.22 -34.33 1.72
C VAL A 641 -12.19 -35.03 0.77
N LYS A 642 -12.26 -34.56 -0.47
CA LYS A 642 -13.09 -35.14 -1.55
C LYS A 642 -12.41 -36.36 -2.16
N CYS A 643 -13.22 -37.25 -2.73
CA CYS A 643 -12.73 -38.44 -3.45
C CYS A 643 -13.04 -38.34 -4.95
N PRO A 644 -12.13 -38.80 -5.83
CA PRO A 644 -12.43 -38.99 -7.24
C PRO A 644 -13.64 -39.92 -7.40
N SER A 645 -14.55 -39.61 -8.32
CA SER A 645 -15.71 -40.47 -8.59
C SER A 645 -15.33 -41.59 -9.57
N LYS A 646 -16.09 -42.70 -9.57
CA LYS A 646 -15.90 -43.78 -10.56
C LYS A 646 -16.04 -43.30 -12.01
N THR A 647 -16.87 -42.29 -12.25
CA THR A 647 -17.11 -41.70 -13.57
C THR A 647 -16.10 -40.60 -13.94
N SER A 648 -15.36 -40.08 -12.96
CA SER A 648 -14.32 -39.06 -13.16
C SER A 648 -13.17 -39.28 -12.17
N PRO A 649 -12.37 -40.34 -12.35
CA PRO A 649 -11.29 -40.70 -11.43
C PRO A 649 -10.02 -39.85 -11.59
N PHE A 650 -10.08 -38.78 -12.40
CA PHE A 650 -8.92 -38.01 -12.83
C PHE A 650 -8.77 -36.70 -12.04
N VAL A 651 -7.52 -36.23 -11.94
CA VAL A 651 -7.24 -34.82 -11.60
C VAL A 651 -7.82 -33.94 -12.71
N ARG A 652 -8.44 -32.82 -12.35
CA ARG A 652 -9.21 -32.00 -13.29
C ARG A 652 -8.32 -31.09 -14.11
N THR A 653 -8.56 -31.15 -15.41
CA THR A 653 -7.93 -30.36 -16.48
C THR A 653 -9.02 -29.83 -17.39
N TYR A 654 -8.70 -28.94 -18.34
CA TYR A 654 -9.71 -28.36 -19.22
C TYR A 654 -10.46 -29.43 -20.04
N VAL A 655 -9.73 -30.38 -20.63
CA VAL A 655 -10.31 -31.48 -21.44
C VAL A 655 -11.30 -32.32 -20.63
N ASN A 656 -10.88 -32.86 -19.49
CA ASN A 656 -11.73 -33.76 -18.69
C ASN A 656 -12.77 -33.02 -17.83
N SER A 657 -12.79 -31.69 -17.89
CA SER A 657 -13.86 -30.84 -17.34
C SER A 657 -14.88 -30.44 -18.39
N ASN A 658 -14.66 -30.80 -19.68
CA ASN A 658 -15.39 -30.28 -20.82
C ASN A 658 -15.42 -28.73 -20.82
N TYR A 659 -14.30 -28.14 -20.43
CA TYR A 659 -14.12 -26.69 -20.36
C TYR A 659 -13.44 -26.25 -21.65
N THR A 660 -14.05 -25.27 -22.31
CA THR A 660 -13.43 -24.58 -23.44
C THR A 660 -12.97 -23.24 -22.89
N TYR A 661 -11.68 -22.94 -23.01
CA TYR A 661 -11.19 -21.59 -22.75
C TYR A 661 -12.04 -20.60 -23.54
N GLU A 662 -12.47 -19.50 -22.92
CA GLU A 662 -13.18 -18.47 -23.67
C GLU A 662 -12.32 -18.10 -24.88
N GLU A 663 -12.84 -18.30 -26.10
CA GLU A 663 -12.14 -17.83 -27.29
C GLU A 663 -11.85 -16.35 -27.08
N PRO A 664 -10.62 -15.87 -27.33
CA PRO A 664 -10.38 -14.44 -27.37
C PRO A 664 -11.46 -13.85 -28.28
N THR A 665 -12.20 -12.89 -27.73
CA THR A 665 -13.42 -12.37 -28.35
C THR A 665 -13.16 -12.17 -29.84
N PRO A 666 -14.01 -12.72 -30.74
CA PRO A 666 -13.81 -12.56 -32.17
C PRO A 666 -13.53 -11.09 -32.45
N THR A 667 -12.51 -10.82 -33.29
CA THR A 667 -12.17 -9.45 -33.65
C THR A 667 -13.48 -8.74 -34.02
N PRO A 668 -13.88 -7.68 -33.29
CA PRO A 668 -15.13 -7.00 -33.56
C PRO A 668 -15.19 -6.68 -35.05
N PRO A 669 -16.40 -6.65 -35.67
CA PRO A 669 -16.53 -6.20 -37.05
C PRO A 669 -15.71 -4.91 -37.23
N PRO A 670 -14.98 -4.75 -38.35
CA PRO A 670 -13.98 -3.70 -38.49
C PRO A 670 -14.59 -2.36 -38.09
N ILE A 671 -14.04 -1.77 -37.04
CA ILE A 671 -14.49 -0.49 -36.50
C ILE A 671 -14.35 0.53 -37.63
N THR A 672 -15.48 1.05 -38.10
CA THR A 672 -15.53 1.95 -39.25
C THR A 672 -15.21 3.40 -38.88
N ASN A 673 -15.32 3.73 -37.58
CA ASN A 673 -15.10 5.06 -37.02
C ASN A 673 -14.83 5.01 -35.51
N TRP A 674 -14.26 6.07 -34.95
CA TRP A 674 -13.89 6.18 -33.53
C TRP A 674 -14.83 7.10 -32.75
N GLY A 675 -16.12 7.08 -33.10
CA GLY A 675 -17.14 7.84 -32.41
C GLY A 675 -17.67 7.14 -31.15
N SER A 676 -18.42 7.89 -30.37
CA SER A 676 -19.02 7.47 -29.09
C SER A 676 -20.52 7.72 -29.07
N ASP A 677 -21.22 6.89 -28.30
CA ASP A 677 -22.63 7.04 -28.02
C ASP A 677 -22.79 7.98 -26.82
N PHE A 678 -23.89 8.74 -26.81
CA PHE A 678 -24.10 9.80 -25.82
C PHE A 678 -25.46 9.65 -25.16
N SER A 679 -25.45 9.18 -23.92
CA SER A 679 -26.65 8.73 -23.19
C SER A 679 -27.19 9.77 -22.20
N CYS A 680 -26.57 10.95 -22.09
CA CYS A 680 -26.97 11.94 -21.09
C CYS A 680 -28.31 12.57 -21.44
N GLY A 681 -29.21 12.68 -20.44
CA GLY A 681 -30.57 13.20 -20.63
C GLY A 681 -30.75 14.70 -20.34
N ASN A 682 -29.88 15.30 -19.53
CA ASN A 682 -30.02 16.69 -19.09
C ASN A 682 -29.04 17.62 -19.82
N PHE A 683 -29.57 18.39 -20.78
CA PHE A 683 -28.82 19.34 -21.61
C PHE A 683 -29.03 20.80 -21.19
N THR A 684 -29.76 21.04 -20.10
CA THR A 684 -30.30 22.36 -19.81
C THR A 684 -29.16 23.34 -19.49
N PRO A 685 -28.97 24.41 -20.29
CA PRO A 685 -28.00 25.46 -19.98
C PRO A 685 -28.27 26.08 -18.60
N SER A 686 -27.28 26.78 -18.03
CA SER A 686 -27.54 27.56 -16.82
C SER A 686 -28.64 28.59 -17.09
N THR A 687 -29.52 28.83 -16.11
CA THR A 687 -30.64 29.78 -16.23
C THR A 687 -30.18 31.20 -16.52
N SER A 688 -28.94 31.52 -16.15
CA SER A 688 -28.22 32.74 -16.52
C SER A 688 -26.76 32.38 -16.76
N VAL A 689 -26.06 33.18 -17.58
CA VAL A 689 -24.62 33.00 -17.80
C VAL A 689 -23.90 33.11 -16.46
N PRO A 690 -23.16 32.08 -16.01
CA PRO A 690 -22.55 32.11 -14.69
C PRO A 690 -21.47 33.18 -14.64
N THR A 691 -21.35 33.85 -13.50
CA THR A 691 -20.27 34.83 -13.23
C THR A 691 -19.04 34.18 -12.61
N SER A 692 -19.22 33.00 -12.02
CA SER A 692 -18.16 32.21 -11.37
C SER A 692 -17.89 30.92 -12.14
N VAL A 693 -16.62 30.61 -12.34
CA VAL A 693 -16.15 29.40 -13.02
C VAL A 693 -16.49 28.14 -12.22
N HIS A 694 -16.66 28.29 -10.90
CA HIS A 694 -17.05 27.21 -9.99
C HIS A 694 -18.51 26.77 -10.15
N LYS A 695 -19.30 27.51 -10.95
CA LYS A 695 -20.68 27.19 -11.31
C LYS A 695 -20.85 26.94 -12.81
N LEU A 696 -19.75 26.67 -13.52
CA LEU A 696 -19.76 26.47 -14.96
C LEU A 696 -20.34 25.10 -15.31
N ARG A 697 -21.42 25.09 -16.09
CA ARG A 697 -21.96 23.85 -16.70
C ARG A 697 -21.37 23.66 -18.11
N PRO A 698 -21.36 22.43 -18.64
CA PRO A 698 -20.87 22.19 -19.99
C PRO A 698 -21.55 23.04 -21.08
N GLY A 699 -22.85 23.30 -20.95
CA GLY A 699 -23.60 24.14 -21.89
C GLY A 699 -23.25 25.63 -21.85
N ASP A 700 -22.59 26.10 -20.79
CA ASP A 700 -22.20 27.51 -20.65
C ASP A 700 -20.91 27.83 -21.44
N ILE A 701 -20.11 26.82 -21.76
CA ILE A 701 -18.88 26.96 -22.55
C ILE A 701 -19.27 27.31 -23.98
N LYS A 702 -18.74 28.43 -24.47
CA LYS A 702 -18.99 28.92 -25.84
C LYS A 702 -17.78 28.82 -26.75
N VAL A 703 -16.58 28.85 -26.18
CA VAL A 703 -15.32 28.83 -26.95
C VAL A 703 -14.42 27.76 -26.39
N VAL A 704 -13.85 26.93 -27.27
CA VAL A 704 -12.75 26.02 -26.96
C VAL A 704 -11.47 26.49 -27.64
N ALA A 705 -10.34 26.27 -26.99
CA ALA A 705 -9.02 26.54 -27.52
C ALA A 705 -8.00 25.52 -27.01
N ALA A 706 -6.88 25.38 -27.73
CA ALA A 706 -5.81 24.49 -27.29
C ALA A 706 -4.40 25.04 -27.57
N LEU A 707 -3.50 24.70 -26.64
CA LEU A 707 -2.07 25.03 -26.63
C LEU A 707 -1.30 23.73 -26.47
N GLY A 708 -0.19 23.56 -27.19
CA GLY A 708 0.63 22.36 -27.01
C GLY A 708 1.54 22.00 -28.16
N ASP A 709 1.81 20.70 -28.25
CA ASP A 709 2.77 20.09 -29.17
C ASP A 709 2.11 19.28 -30.31
N SER A 710 2.87 18.33 -30.88
CA SER A 710 2.43 17.42 -31.94
C SER A 710 1.16 16.65 -31.62
N ASN A 711 0.93 16.28 -30.35
CA ASN A 711 -0.26 15.53 -29.95
C ASN A 711 -1.49 16.43 -30.01
N THR A 712 -1.39 17.68 -29.57
CA THR A 712 -2.49 18.66 -29.67
C THR A 712 -2.76 19.07 -31.12
N ALA A 713 -1.74 19.08 -31.98
CA ALA A 713 -1.87 19.27 -33.43
C ALA A 713 -2.36 18.03 -34.19
N ALA A 714 -2.48 16.87 -33.52
CA ALA A 714 -2.86 15.59 -34.10
C ALA A 714 -2.00 15.18 -35.31
N VAL A 715 -0.67 15.34 -35.17
CA VAL A 715 0.30 14.97 -36.21
C VAL A 715 0.20 13.47 -36.46
N GLY A 716 -0.01 13.09 -37.72
CA GLY A 716 -0.05 11.69 -38.12
C GLY A 716 -1.27 10.89 -37.63
N ALA A 717 -2.26 11.50 -36.97
CA ALA A 717 -3.36 10.77 -36.32
C ALA A 717 -4.13 9.84 -37.29
N LYS A 718 -4.30 10.24 -38.56
CA LYS A 718 -4.95 9.41 -39.60
C LYS A 718 -3.99 8.92 -40.69
N ALA A 719 -2.67 9.00 -40.45
CA ALA A 719 -1.69 8.62 -41.45
C ALA A 719 -1.80 7.13 -41.78
N LYS A 720 -1.91 6.81 -43.07
CA LYS A 720 -1.94 5.42 -43.57
C LYS A 720 -0.57 4.94 -44.03
N ASN A 721 0.38 5.87 -44.22
CA ASN A 721 1.74 5.60 -44.64
C ASN A 721 2.66 6.76 -44.21
N VAL A 722 3.96 6.53 -44.33
CA VAL A 722 5.02 7.45 -43.90
C VAL A 722 4.95 8.82 -44.57
N LEU A 723 4.50 8.89 -45.84
CA LEU A 723 4.39 10.17 -46.56
C LEU A 723 3.36 11.11 -45.92
N GLN A 724 2.41 10.55 -45.16
CA GLN A 724 1.36 11.28 -44.46
C GLN A 724 1.71 11.58 -42.99
N LEU A 725 2.86 11.13 -42.48
CA LEU A 725 3.21 11.23 -41.07
C LEU A 725 3.25 12.69 -40.58
N ASN A 726 3.83 13.59 -41.38
CA ASN A 726 3.95 15.01 -41.03
C ASN A 726 2.65 15.81 -41.29
N THR A 727 1.53 15.16 -41.60
CA THR A 727 0.25 15.84 -41.79
C THR A 727 -0.37 16.12 -40.42
N GLU A 728 -0.75 17.38 -40.17
CA GLU A 728 -1.55 17.78 -39.02
C GLU A 728 -3.03 17.45 -39.29
N TYR A 729 -3.63 16.57 -38.48
CA TYR A 729 -5.05 16.21 -38.58
C TYR A 729 -5.86 16.92 -37.50
N LYS A 730 -5.72 18.25 -37.40
CA LYS A 730 -6.29 19.05 -36.29
C LYS A 730 -7.79 18.81 -36.08
N GLY A 731 -8.55 18.55 -37.15
CA GLY A 731 -9.98 18.23 -37.07
C GLY A 731 -10.35 17.01 -36.22
N VAL A 732 -9.43 16.07 -35.97
CA VAL A 732 -9.61 14.92 -35.07
C VAL A 732 -8.78 14.99 -33.80
N SER A 733 -8.19 16.16 -33.50
CA SER A 733 -7.45 16.37 -32.25
C SER A 733 -8.37 16.16 -31.05
N TRP A 734 -7.85 15.48 -30.03
CA TRP A 734 -8.64 14.97 -28.92
C TRP A 734 -9.19 16.11 -28.06
N SER A 735 -8.43 17.21 -27.94
CA SER A 735 -8.76 18.38 -27.13
C SER A 735 -9.51 19.49 -27.89
N ILE A 736 -9.42 19.55 -29.22
CA ILE A 736 -9.87 20.72 -29.99
C ILE A 736 -10.39 20.43 -31.42
N GLY A 737 -10.41 19.17 -31.86
CA GLY A 737 -10.96 18.79 -33.15
C GLY A 737 -12.49 18.83 -33.17
N GLY A 738 -13.12 19.13 -34.30
CA GLY A 738 -14.57 19.08 -34.44
C GLY A 738 -15.05 18.65 -35.82
N ASP A 739 -14.27 17.78 -36.48
CA ASP A 739 -14.71 17.06 -37.66
C ASP A 739 -15.90 16.15 -37.32
N GLN A 740 -16.86 16.07 -38.25
CA GLN A 740 -18.05 15.22 -38.15
C GLN A 740 -18.84 15.42 -36.84
N THR A 741 -19.57 14.40 -36.42
CA THR A 741 -20.39 14.34 -35.20
C THR A 741 -19.79 13.35 -34.20
N LEU A 742 -20.20 13.43 -32.92
CA LEU A 742 -19.69 12.59 -31.83
C LEU A 742 -19.81 11.09 -32.11
N ASP A 743 -20.89 10.67 -32.78
CA ASP A 743 -21.13 9.27 -33.14
C ASP A 743 -20.13 8.72 -34.17
N THR A 744 -19.33 9.58 -34.81
CA THR A 744 -18.30 9.21 -35.78
C THR A 744 -16.88 9.57 -35.35
N VAL A 745 -16.68 10.72 -34.69
CA VAL A 745 -15.36 11.19 -34.23
C VAL A 745 -15.51 11.71 -32.80
N THR A 746 -14.86 11.05 -31.85
CA THR A 746 -14.86 11.52 -30.46
C THR A 746 -13.74 12.51 -30.20
N THR A 747 -14.12 13.74 -29.86
CA THR A 747 -13.25 14.82 -29.42
C THR A 747 -13.96 15.62 -28.34
N LEU A 748 -13.22 16.35 -27.50
CA LEU A 748 -13.82 17.21 -26.50
C LEU A 748 -14.85 18.19 -27.08
N PRO A 749 -14.58 18.90 -28.21
CA PRO A 749 -15.60 19.76 -28.82
C PRO A 749 -16.83 19.01 -29.34
N ASN A 750 -16.67 17.77 -29.84
CA ASN A 750 -17.81 16.96 -30.30
C ASN A 750 -18.70 16.52 -29.13
N ILE A 751 -18.13 16.29 -27.95
CA ILE A 751 -18.88 16.07 -26.70
C ILE A 751 -19.59 17.35 -26.27
N LEU A 752 -18.87 18.48 -26.18
CA LEU A 752 -19.45 19.77 -25.77
C LEU A 752 -20.56 20.26 -26.71
N LYS A 753 -20.48 19.97 -28.02
CA LYS A 753 -21.55 20.29 -28.98
C LYS A 753 -22.89 19.62 -28.67
N LYS A 754 -22.91 18.53 -27.88
CA LYS A 754 -24.16 17.93 -27.38
C LYS A 754 -24.86 18.83 -26.36
N PHE A 755 -24.10 19.62 -25.60
CA PHE A 755 -24.64 20.59 -24.64
C PHE A 755 -24.83 21.99 -25.24
N ASN A 756 -23.91 22.42 -26.09
CA ASN A 756 -23.97 23.70 -26.79
C ASN A 756 -23.64 23.55 -28.29
N PRO A 757 -24.66 23.42 -29.16
CA PRO A 757 -24.45 23.31 -30.61
C PRO A 757 -23.79 24.54 -31.26
N SER A 758 -23.76 25.69 -30.57
CA SER A 758 -23.19 26.95 -31.07
C SER A 758 -21.71 27.16 -30.70
N LEU A 759 -21.06 26.14 -30.13
CA LEU A 759 -19.65 26.15 -29.73
C LEU A 759 -18.73 26.68 -30.85
N GLN A 760 -17.76 27.53 -30.50
CA GLN A 760 -16.78 28.14 -31.42
C GLN A 760 -15.34 27.72 -31.06
N GLY A 761 -14.39 28.00 -31.96
CA GLY A 761 -12.96 27.86 -31.69
C GLY A 761 -12.35 26.49 -31.97
N PHE A 762 -13.17 25.47 -32.24
CA PHE A 762 -12.67 24.14 -32.60
C PHE A 762 -12.11 24.09 -34.03
N SER A 763 -11.17 23.18 -34.24
CA SER A 763 -10.47 22.98 -35.51
C SER A 763 -11.17 21.96 -36.42
N LYS A 764 -10.98 22.08 -37.74
CA LYS A 764 -11.55 21.17 -38.75
C LYS A 764 -10.54 20.85 -39.84
N GLY A 765 -10.65 19.68 -40.46
CA GLY A 765 -9.85 19.27 -41.60
C GLY A 765 -8.40 18.91 -41.25
N GLN A 766 -7.56 18.84 -42.29
CA GLN A 766 -6.18 18.34 -42.21
C GLN A 766 -5.25 19.10 -43.18
N GLY A 767 -3.97 19.23 -42.82
CA GLY A 767 -2.94 19.83 -43.67
C GLY A 767 -3.33 21.22 -44.18
N TRP A 768 -3.10 21.49 -45.47
CA TRP A 768 -3.39 22.81 -46.06
C TRP A 768 -4.89 23.17 -46.13
N LEU A 769 -5.79 22.18 -46.04
CA LEU A 769 -7.24 22.37 -46.04
C LEU A 769 -7.80 22.60 -44.64
N GLN A 770 -6.96 22.66 -43.61
CA GLN A 770 -7.41 22.77 -42.23
C GLN A 770 -7.88 24.18 -41.87
N ASN A 771 -8.93 24.26 -41.07
CA ASN A 771 -9.28 25.44 -40.30
C ASN A 771 -8.75 25.23 -38.88
N ASN A 772 -7.75 26.01 -38.50
CA ASN A 772 -7.08 25.88 -37.20
C ASN A 772 -8.00 26.22 -36.01
N GLY A 773 -9.09 26.97 -36.20
CA GLY A 773 -9.82 27.56 -35.08
C GLY A 773 -8.85 28.26 -34.11
N PHE A 774 -8.97 27.94 -32.82
CA PHE A 774 -8.06 28.37 -31.76
C PHE A 774 -7.09 27.26 -31.31
N ASN A 775 -6.71 26.35 -32.21
CA ASN A 775 -5.62 25.39 -31.98
C ASN A 775 -4.27 26.05 -32.34
N MET A 776 -3.55 26.50 -31.32
CA MET A 776 -2.24 27.15 -31.44
C MET A 776 -1.07 26.16 -31.32
N ALA A 777 -1.34 24.86 -31.22
CA ALA A 777 -0.31 23.86 -31.03
C ALA A 777 0.63 23.78 -32.24
N VAL A 778 1.92 23.61 -31.93
CA VAL A 778 3.02 23.55 -32.89
C VAL A 778 3.72 22.20 -32.73
N PRO A 779 3.85 21.40 -33.80
CA PRO A 779 4.58 20.14 -33.75
C PRO A 779 6.01 20.33 -33.23
N GLY A 780 6.42 19.50 -32.26
CA GLY A 780 7.73 19.57 -31.62
C GLY A 780 7.92 20.71 -30.61
N ALA A 781 6.85 21.44 -30.24
CA ALA A 781 6.95 22.50 -29.24
C ALA A 781 7.41 21.97 -27.87
N LYS A 782 8.27 22.74 -27.21
CA LYS A 782 8.66 22.56 -25.81
C LYS A 782 7.94 23.56 -24.90
N ALA A 783 8.03 23.36 -23.59
CA ALA A 783 7.32 24.22 -22.63
C ALA A 783 7.66 25.71 -22.79
N PHE A 784 8.92 26.05 -23.13
CA PHE A 784 9.36 27.44 -23.31
C PHE A 784 8.72 28.18 -24.50
N GLU A 785 8.09 27.45 -25.44
CA GLU A 785 7.42 28.03 -26.61
C GLU A 785 5.93 28.30 -26.37
N ILE A 786 5.35 27.74 -25.29
CA ILE A 786 3.93 27.94 -24.96
C ILE A 786 3.56 29.41 -24.68
N PRO A 787 4.40 30.27 -24.05
CA PRO A 787 4.08 31.68 -23.90
C PRO A 787 3.79 32.40 -25.24
N ALA A 788 4.51 32.05 -26.31
CA ALA A 788 4.24 32.60 -27.64
C ALA A 788 2.91 32.10 -28.22
N GLN A 789 2.56 30.83 -27.99
CA GLN A 789 1.25 30.28 -28.36
C GLN A 789 0.11 30.98 -27.59
N VAL A 790 0.30 31.31 -26.31
CA VAL A 790 -0.67 32.05 -25.49
C VAL A 790 -0.88 33.46 -26.04
N GLN A 791 0.19 34.18 -26.41
CA GLN A 791 0.07 35.50 -27.04
C GLN A 791 -0.73 35.45 -28.34
N ALA A 792 -0.42 34.47 -29.19
CA ALA A 792 -1.15 34.25 -30.43
C ALA A 792 -2.63 33.93 -30.18
N LEU A 793 -2.92 33.11 -29.17
CA LEU A 793 -4.28 32.76 -28.76
C LEU A 793 -5.09 33.98 -28.33
N ILE A 794 -4.53 34.78 -27.42
CA ILE A 794 -5.20 35.98 -26.88
C ILE A 794 -5.51 36.95 -28.03
N LYS A 795 -4.54 37.18 -28.92
CA LYS A 795 -4.74 38.02 -30.10
C LYS A 795 -5.84 37.48 -31.00
N ALA A 796 -5.80 36.18 -31.33
CA ALA A 796 -6.79 35.54 -32.19
C ALA A 796 -8.22 35.64 -31.61
N MET A 797 -8.38 35.45 -30.30
CA MET A 797 -9.68 35.59 -29.64
C MET A 797 -10.19 37.03 -29.61
N LYS A 798 -9.30 38.02 -29.44
CA LYS A 798 -9.66 39.46 -29.48
C LYS A 798 -10.05 39.92 -30.89
N ASP A 799 -9.42 39.36 -31.92
CA ASP A 799 -9.65 39.73 -33.33
C ASP A 799 -10.86 39.00 -33.95
N ASP A 800 -11.35 37.90 -33.34
CA ASP A 800 -12.47 37.12 -33.87
C ASP A 800 -13.84 37.74 -33.54
N LYS A 801 -14.56 38.19 -34.57
CA LYS A 801 -15.88 38.82 -34.46
C LYS A 801 -16.99 37.90 -33.92
N LYS A 802 -16.79 36.58 -33.91
CA LYS A 802 -17.75 35.60 -33.39
C LYS A 802 -17.60 35.36 -31.89
N VAL A 803 -16.48 35.77 -31.30
CA VAL A 803 -16.19 35.59 -29.88
C VAL A 803 -16.43 36.91 -29.16
N ASN A 804 -17.29 36.91 -28.15
CA ASN A 804 -17.32 38.00 -27.20
C ASN A 804 -16.18 37.78 -26.18
N PHE A 805 -15.03 38.40 -26.44
CA PHE A 805 -13.83 38.24 -25.63
C PHE A 805 -14.07 38.52 -24.14
N GLU A 806 -14.99 39.40 -23.77
CA GLU A 806 -15.28 39.73 -22.36
C GLU A 806 -16.30 38.78 -21.72
N GLN A 807 -17.33 38.38 -22.46
CA GLN A 807 -18.51 37.76 -21.86
C GLN A 807 -18.63 36.24 -22.09
N ASP A 808 -17.99 35.69 -23.12
CA ASP A 808 -18.12 34.26 -23.42
C ASP A 808 -17.22 33.42 -22.52
N TRP A 809 -17.70 32.28 -22.03
CA TRP A 809 -16.84 31.34 -21.30
C TRP A 809 -15.94 30.57 -22.27
N LYS A 810 -14.64 30.59 -21.99
CA LYS A 810 -13.61 29.86 -22.75
C LYS A 810 -13.11 28.67 -21.96
N LEU A 811 -12.94 27.54 -22.65
CA LEU A 811 -12.22 26.37 -22.14
C LEU A 811 -10.91 26.22 -22.93
N VAL A 812 -9.78 26.39 -22.26
CA VAL A 812 -8.44 26.27 -22.86
C VAL A 812 -7.81 24.95 -22.39
N THR A 813 -7.34 24.11 -23.30
CA THR A 813 -6.60 22.89 -22.96
C THR A 813 -5.12 23.05 -23.30
N LEU A 814 -4.25 22.85 -22.32
CA LEU A 814 -2.79 22.96 -22.44
C LEU A 814 -2.15 21.58 -22.21
N PHE A 815 -1.42 21.08 -23.21
CA PHE A 815 -0.63 19.85 -23.11
C PHE A 815 0.73 20.00 -23.81
N VAL A 816 1.81 19.89 -23.04
CA VAL A 816 3.20 19.99 -23.49
C VAL A 816 4.10 19.19 -22.55
N GLY A 817 5.36 18.94 -22.93
CA GLY A 817 6.38 18.35 -22.06
C GLY A 817 6.96 17.03 -22.59
N SER A 818 6.26 16.34 -23.49
CA SER A 818 6.79 15.11 -24.08
C SER A 818 8.08 15.36 -24.86
N ARG A 819 8.15 16.49 -25.60
CA ARG A 819 9.38 16.85 -26.33
C ARG A 819 10.52 17.27 -25.40
N ASP A 820 10.21 17.98 -24.32
CA ASP A 820 11.18 18.35 -23.28
C ASP A 820 11.83 17.09 -22.67
N LEU A 821 11.04 16.07 -22.33
CA LEU A 821 11.56 14.77 -21.83
C LEU A 821 12.39 14.02 -22.87
N CYS A 822 11.92 13.98 -24.11
CA CYS A 822 12.61 13.31 -25.21
C CYS A 822 14.00 13.86 -25.51
N ASP A 823 14.22 15.15 -25.21
CA ASP A 823 15.48 15.87 -25.43
C ASP A 823 16.25 16.16 -24.13
N TYR A 824 15.76 15.74 -22.96
CA TYR A 824 16.32 16.12 -21.64
C TYR A 824 17.82 15.86 -21.54
N CYS A 825 18.27 14.67 -21.92
CA CYS A 825 19.68 14.27 -21.90
C CYS A 825 20.59 15.09 -22.84
N MET A 826 20.02 15.83 -23.79
CA MET A 826 20.76 16.70 -24.71
C MET A 826 20.89 18.13 -24.17
N ASP A 827 20.02 18.56 -23.26
CA ASP A 827 20.01 19.91 -22.68
C ASP A 827 19.46 19.93 -21.24
N GLN A 828 20.16 19.24 -20.34
CA GLN A 828 19.74 19.10 -18.94
C GLN A 828 19.65 20.43 -18.19
N ASN A 829 20.41 21.44 -18.61
CA ASN A 829 20.46 22.76 -17.96
C ASN A 829 19.19 23.58 -18.25
N ASN A 830 18.67 23.53 -19.48
CA ASN A 830 17.48 24.29 -19.83
C ASN A 830 16.18 23.51 -19.63
N LEU A 831 16.22 22.18 -19.67
CA LEU A 831 15.06 21.29 -19.55
C LEU A 831 14.89 20.74 -18.13
N THR A 832 15.28 21.51 -17.11
CA THR A 832 15.05 21.12 -15.71
C THR A 832 13.54 21.16 -15.37
N PRO A 833 13.07 20.39 -14.38
CA PRO A 833 11.69 20.46 -13.90
C PRO A 833 11.28 21.87 -13.47
N LYS A 834 12.23 22.61 -12.88
CA LYS A 834 12.04 24.02 -12.51
C LYS A 834 11.76 24.89 -13.73
N ASN A 835 12.59 24.83 -14.77
CA ASN A 835 12.39 25.63 -15.98
C ASN A 835 11.09 25.24 -16.70
N TYR A 836 10.79 23.94 -16.77
CA TYR A 836 9.52 23.44 -17.30
C TYR A 836 8.32 24.07 -16.57
N SER A 837 8.34 24.03 -15.23
CA SER A 837 7.31 24.64 -14.37
C SER A 837 7.23 26.17 -14.54
N GLU A 838 8.37 26.86 -14.62
CA GLU A 838 8.43 28.31 -14.83
C GLU A 838 7.81 28.72 -16.17
N ASN A 839 8.04 27.96 -17.24
CA ASN A 839 7.45 28.25 -18.55
C ASN A 839 5.92 28.04 -18.56
N LEU A 840 5.43 27.01 -17.86
CA LEU A 840 3.99 26.83 -17.63
C LEU A 840 3.41 27.98 -16.79
N MET A 841 4.11 28.39 -15.73
CA MET A 841 3.71 29.51 -14.89
C MET A 841 3.58 30.80 -15.70
N LEU A 842 4.56 31.14 -16.54
CA LEU A 842 4.52 32.32 -17.42
C LEU A 842 3.30 32.27 -18.36
N SER A 843 3.02 31.11 -18.94
CA SER A 843 1.88 30.90 -19.83
C SER A 843 0.53 31.10 -19.12
N LEU A 844 0.39 30.51 -17.93
CA LEU A 844 -0.81 30.61 -17.12
C LEU A 844 -1.01 32.01 -16.54
N ASP A 845 0.07 32.71 -16.16
CA ASP A 845 0.04 34.10 -15.70
C ASP A 845 -0.50 35.04 -16.78
N MET A 846 -0.10 34.84 -18.03
CA MET A 846 -0.61 35.63 -19.16
C MET A 846 -2.12 35.43 -19.35
N LEU A 847 -2.59 34.19 -19.29
CA LEU A 847 -4.04 33.89 -19.34
C LEU A 847 -4.77 34.50 -18.13
N TYR A 848 -4.21 34.36 -16.93
CA TYR A 848 -4.76 34.91 -15.69
C TYR A 848 -4.81 36.44 -15.69
N LYS A 849 -3.91 37.11 -16.42
CA LYS A 849 -3.89 38.57 -16.50
C LYS A 849 -4.84 39.11 -17.56
N GLU A 850 -4.93 38.46 -18.72
CA GLU A 850 -5.56 39.05 -19.91
C GLU A 850 -6.90 38.45 -20.33
N VAL A 851 -7.20 37.22 -19.92
CA VAL A 851 -8.39 36.50 -20.42
C VAL A 851 -9.49 36.47 -19.34
N PRO A 852 -10.65 37.10 -19.59
CA PRO A 852 -11.82 36.97 -18.72
C PRO A 852 -12.60 35.69 -19.00
N ARG A 853 -13.28 35.17 -17.97
CA ARG A 853 -14.16 33.99 -18.04
C ARG A 853 -13.53 32.78 -18.71
N VAL A 854 -12.49 32.23 -18.08
CA VAL A 854 -11.74 31.09 -18.65
C VAL A 854 -11.50 29.99 -17.62
N MET A 855 -11.72 28.76 -18.05
CA MET A 855 -11.23 27.56 -17.39
C MET A 855 -10.07 27.00 -18.20
N VAL A 856 -8.95 26.71 -17.54
CA VAL A 856 -7.76 26.12 -18.18
C VAL A 856 -7.58 24.69 -17.68
N ASN A 857 -7.66 23.72 -18.59
CA ASN A 857 -7.22 22.36 -18.34
C ASN A 857 -5.71 22.26 -18.60
N VAL A 858 -4.95 21.85 -17.59
CA VAL A 858 -3.53 21.51 -17.73
C VAL A 858 -3.41 19.99 -17.65
N ILE A 859 -2.90 19.40 -18.72
CA ILE A 859 -2.78 17.96 -18.85
C ILE A 859 -1.36 17.58 -18.43
N GLU A 860 -1.23 16.59 -17.55
CA GLU A 860 0.09 16.14 -17.13
C GLU A 860 0.82 15.42 -18.26
N VAL A 861 2.15 15.60 -18.29
CA VAL A 861 3.00 14.85 -19.22
C VAL A 861 2.82 13.35 -18.97
N LEU A 862 2.65 12.60 -20.07
CA LEU A 862 2.41 11.17 -20.00
C LEU A 862 3.60 10.41 -19.38
N GLU A 863 3.35 9.34 -18.64
CA GLU A 863 4.40 8.41 -18.24
C GLU A 863 4.97 7.72 -19.48
N MET A 864 6.21 8.06 -19.84
CA MET A 864 6.79 7.63 -21.11
C MET A 864 7.39 6.21 -21.04
N ASN A 865 7.55 5.63 -19.84
CA ASN A 865 8.19 4.33 -19.64
C ASN A 865 7.57 3.20 -20.48
N PRO A 866 6.23 3.05 -20.47
CA PRO A 866 5.55 2.04 -21.29
C PRO A 866 5.83 2.15 -22.79
N LEU A 867 6.16 3.33 -23.34
CA LEU A 867 6.44 3.49 -24.78
C LEU A 867 7.63 2.63 -25.25
N ARG A 868 8.54 2.25 -24.35
CA ARG A 868 9.66 1.34 -24.66
C ARG A 868 9.21 -0.06 -25.04
N SER A 869 7.99 -0.44 -24.66
CA SER A 869 7.34 -1.71 -25.03
C SER A 869 6.73 -1.69 -26.43
N VAL A 870 6.51 -0.51 -27.02
CA VAL A 870 5.96 -0.29 -28.37
C VAL A 870 7.04 -0.58 -29.43
N ARG A 871 7.51 -1.82 -29.48
CA ARG A 871 8.51 -2.30 -30.45
C ARG A 871 7.80 -3.12 -31.53
N LYS A 872 7.80 -2.61 -32.75
CA LYS A 872 7.48 -3.43 -33.93
C LYS A 872 8.78 -4.05 -34.43
N ASN A 873 8.77 -5.31 -34.88
CA ASN A 873 9.90 -5.93 -35.61
C ASN A 873 10.03 -5.33 -37.02
N ASP A 874 10.01 -4.01 -37.11
CA ASP A 874 10.04 -3.19 -38.30
C ASP A 874 11.19 -2.20 -38.11
N LEU A 875 12.18 -2.27 -38.99
CA LEU A 875 13.38 -1.42 -38.97
C LEU A 875 13.01 0.07 -38.95
N PHE A 876 11.87 0.42 -39.55
CA PHE A 876 11.40 1.78 -39.69
C PHE A 876 10.91 2.38 -38.35
N CYS A 877 10.00 1.69 -37.64
CA CYS A 877 9.51 2.17 -36.34
C CYS A 877 10.65 2.31 -35.32
N ASN A 878 11.54 1.30 -35.24
CA ASN A 878 12.67 1.35 -34.31
C ASN A 878 13.62 2.52 -34.60
N LEU A 879 13.85 2.87 -35.86
CA LEU A 879 14.76 3.97 -36.22
C LEU A 879 14.13 5.34 -35.97
N ILE A 880 12.86 5.54 -36.31
CA ILE A 880 12.20 6.85 -36.14
C ILE A 880 11.94 7.15 -34.67
N GLN A 881 11.40 6.20 -33.91
CA GLN A 881 11.16 6.37 -32.47
C GLN A 881 12.44 6.80 -31.73
N ARG A 882 13.54 6.08 -31.95
CA ARG A 882 14.85 6.36 -31.33
C ARG A 882 15.44 7.72 -31.70
N LYS A 883 15.08 8.26 -32.86
CA LYS A 883 15.45 9.63 -33.26
C LYS A 883 14.50 10.69 -32.72
N ALA A 884 13.21 10.38 -32.62
CA ALA A 884 12.19 11.28 -32.11
C ALA A 884 12.31 11.49 -30.59
N CYS A 885 12.69 10.43 -29.85
CA CYS A 885 12.79 10.45 -28.40
C CYS A 885 14.07 9.77 -27.87
N PRO A 886 15.26 10.30 -28.20
CA PRO A 886 16.52 9.63 -27.96
C PRO A 886 16.80 9.40 -26.46
N CYS A 887 16.47 10.37 -25.60
CA CYS A 887 16.78 10.27 -24.18
C CYS A 887 15.95 9.21 -23.45
N PHE A 888 14.78 8.86 -24.00
CA PHE A 888 13.88 7.89 -23.38
C PHE A 888 14.04 6.49 -24.00
N LEU A 889 14.26 6.40 -25.31
CA LEU A 889 14.19 5.13 -26.06
C LEU A 889 15.55 4.50 -26.39
N ASN A 890 16.65 5.26 -26.33
CA ASN A 890 17.99 4.73 -26.59
C ASN A 890 18.68 4.08 -25.38
N PRO A 891 18.54 4.58 -24.14
CA PRO A 891 19.20 3.96 -22.99
C PRO A 891 18.79 2.49 -22.81
N GLU A 892 19.71 1.66 -22.30
CA GLU A 892 19.43 0.26 -21.97
C GLU A 892 18.49 0.15 -20.76
N ASP A 893 17.80 -0.98 -20.63
CA ASP A 893 16.97 -1.24 -19.46
C ASP A 893 17.84 -1.25 -18.19
N ASN A 894 17.35 -0.63 -17.11
CA ASN A 894 18.05 -0.43 -15.83
C ASN A 894 19.32 0.44 -15.88
N SER A 895 19.57 1.16 -16.98
CA SER A 895 20.66 2.12 -17.04
C SER A 895 20.45 3.34 -16.11
N PRO A 896 21.52 3.96 -15.59
CA PRO A 896 21.43 5.21 -14.83
C PRO A 896 20.74 6.33 -15.63
N GLU A 897 21.00 6.40 -16.94
CA GLU A 897 20.40 7.38 -17.84
C GLU A 897 18.88 7.21 -17.92
N LEU A 898 18.39 5.97 -18.07
CA LEU A 898 16.96 5.70 -18.08
C LEU A 898 16.31 6.00 -16.71
N THR A 899 17.01 5.68 -15.63
CA THR A 899 16.54 5.94 -14.26
C THR A 899 16.39 7.44 -14.03
N GLU A 900 17.35 8.23 -14.49
CA GLU A 900 17.30 9.69 -14.38
C GLU A 900 16.16 10.29 -15.21
N VAL A 901 15.99 9.88 -16.46
CA VAL A 901 14.90 10.42 -17.31
C VAL A 901 13.51 10.02 -16.76
N ARG A 902 13.36 8.82 -16.17
CA ARG A 902 12.13 8.42 -15.45
C ARG A 902 11.86 9.32 -14.24
N ARG A 903 12.90 9.64 -13.46
CA ARG A 903 12.81 10.58 -12.33
C ARG A 903 12.36 11.96 -12.80
N ILE A 904 12.95 12.48 -13.88
CA ILE A 904 12.57 13.78 -14.46
C ILE A 904 11.13 13.79 -14.98
N ASN A 905 10.66 12.70 -15.60
CA ASN A 905 9.25 12.57 -16.01
C ASN A 905 8.30 12.73 -14.82
N GLN A 906 8.60 12.08 -13.69
CA GLN A 906 7.81 12.20 -12.46
C GLN A 906 7.90 13.61 -11.88
N GLU A 907 9.08 14.23 -11.88
CA GLU A 907 9.26 15.60 -11.39
C GLU A 907 8.48 16.62 -12.21
N TYR A 908 8.37 16.46 -13.53
CA TYR A 908 7.52 17.32 -14.36
C TYR A 908 6.04 17.22 -13.96
N GLN A 909 5.55 16.01 -13.69
CA GLN A 909 4.18 15.80 -13.22
C GLN A 909 3.97 16.46 -11.84
N ILE A 910 4.89 16.23 -10.90
CA ILE A 910 4.85 16.80 -9.55
C ILE A 910 4.89 18.34 -9.59
N GLU A 911 5.78 18.93 -10.38
CA GLU A 911 5.90 20.38 -10.50
C GLU A 911 4.67 21.01 -11.18
N THR A 912 4.05 20.32 -12.14
CA THR A 912 2.76 20.73 -12.72
C THR A 912 1.67 20.78 -11.66
N GLU A 913 1.53 19.73 -10.84
CA GLU A 913 0.56 19.67 -9.76
C GLU A 913 0.82 20.74 -8.68
N ARG A 914 2.08 20.94 -8.28
CA ARG A 914 2.49 21.99 -7.32
C ARG A 914 2.15 23.38 -7.82
N LEU A 915 2.46 23.69 -9.08
CA LEU A 915 2.19 24.99 -9.69
C LEU A 915 0.69 25.32 -9.64
N VAL A 916 -0.17 24.38 -10.02
CA VAL A 916 -1.63 24.61 -10.08
C VAL A 916 -2.27 24.59 -8.70
N SER A 917 -1.82 23.70 -7.79
CA SER A 917 -2.40 23.58 -6.44
C SER A 917 -2.01 24.73 -5.49
N GLY A 918 -0.91 25.44 -5.78
CA GLY A 918 -0.34 26.52 -4.96
C GLY A 918 -1.18 27.78 -4.77
N GLY A 919 -2.40 27.82 -5.30
CA GLY A 919 -3.39 28.89 -5.07
C GLY A 919 -3.13 30.21 -5.79
N ARG A 920 -2.10 30.26 -6.65
CA ARG A 920 -1.72 31.46 -7.45
C ARG A 920 -2.87 32.03 -8.27
N TYR A 921 -3.79 31.19 -8.71
CA TYR A 921 -4.89 31.54 -9.62
C TYR A 921 -6.26 31.59 -8.92
N ASP A 922 -6.31 31.55 -7.59
CA ASP A 922 -7.56 31.51 -6.82
C ASP A 922 -8.18 32.91 -6.59
N GLY A 923 -7.54 33.98 -7.07
CA GLY A 923 -7.94 35.36 -6.81
C GLY A 923 -9.08 35.92 -7.69
N ARG A 924 -9.59 35.14 -8.63
CA ARG A 924 -10.63 35.56 -9.59
C ARG A 924 -11.75 34.52 -9.66
N GLU A 925 -12.99 34.97 -9.50
CA GLU A 925 -14.17 34.11 -9.70
C GLU A 925 -14.34 33.64 -11.14
N ASP A 926 -13.81 34.39 -12.10
CA ASP A 926 -13.97 34.11 -13.53
C ASP A 926 -12.76 33.39 -14.17
N PHE A 927 -11.84 32.87 -13.36
CA PHE A 927 -10.66 32.16 -13.81
C PHE A 927 -10.35 30.94 -12.95
N THR A 928 -9.97 29.82 -13.56
CA THR A 928 -9.38 28.69 -12.82
C THR A 928 -8.45 27.87 -13.69
N VAL A 929 -7.48 27.21 -13.06
CA VAL A 929 -6.62 26.20 -13.67
C VAL A 929 -6.87 24.88 -12.96
N VAL A 930 -7.10 23.82 -13.73
CA VAL A 930 -7.36 22.47 -13.20
C VAL A 930 -6.44 21.48 -13.89
N VAL A 931 -5.70 20.72 -13.09
CA VAL A 931 -4.90 19.59 -13.57
C VAL A 931 -5.82 18.43 -13.92
N GLN A 932 -5.57 17.80 -15.07
CA GLN A 932 -6.25 16.59 -15.51
C GLN A 932 -5.22 15.44 -15.61
N PRO A 933 -5.01 14.65 -14.53
CA PRO A 933 -3.87 13.74 -14.40
C PRO A 933 -4.09 12.37 -15.04
N TYR A 934 -5.07 12.19 -15.94
CA TYR A 934 -5.40 10.88 -16.51
C TYR A 934 -4.27 10.25 -17.37
N LEU A 935 -3.14 10.93 -17.59
CA LEU A 935 -1.94 10.39 -18.22
C LEU A 935 -0.80 10.11 -17.24
N ARG A 936 -0.99 10.35 -15.93
CA ARG A 936 0.05 10.21 -14.90
C ARG A 936 0.59 8.78 -14.82
N ASN A 937 -0.30 7.80 -14.82
CA ASN A 937 0.01 6.37 -14.87
C ASN A 937 -0.42 5.83 -16.24
N SER A 938 0.30 6.20 -17.29
CA SER A 938 -0.06 5.80 -18.65
C SER A 938 0.17 4.31 -18.86
N PHE A 939 -0.67 3.68 -19.68
CA PHE A 939 -0.54 2.28 -20.08
C PHE A 939 -0.47 2.21 -21.61
N VAL A 940 0.36 1.30 -22.12
CA VAL A 940 0.33 0.92 -23.54
C VAL A 940 -0.69 -0.21 -23.67
N PRO A 941 -1.82 0.00 -24.40
CA PRO A 941 -2.77 -1.08 -24.64
C PRO A 941 -2.08 -2.24 -25.36
N PHE A 942 -2.37 -3.48 -24.95
CA PHE A 942 -1.84 -4.70 -25.56
C PHE A 942 -2.94 -5.47 -26.30
N ILE A 943 -2.61 -6.08 -27.44
CA ILE A 943 -3.47 -7.08 -28.09
C ILE A 943 -3.01 -8.45 -27.61
N GLY A 944 -3.83 -9.10 -26.79
CA GLY A 944 -3.46 -10.35 -26.16
C GLY A 944 -2.20 -10.20 -25.29
N ILE A 945 -1.36 -11.23 -25.23
CA ILE A 945 -0.24 -11.31 -24.28
C ILE A 945 0.95 -10.47 -24.75
N GLY A 946 1.25 -9.36 -24.05
CA GLY A 946 2.53 -8.64 -24.13
C GLY A 946 2.90 -8.02 -25.47
N LYS A 947 1.98 -8.03 -26.45
CA LYS A 947 2.16 -7.38 -27.75
C LYS A 947 1.42 -6.05 -27.77
N PRO A 948 2.11 -4.91 -27.90
CA PRO A 948 1.46 -3.61 -27.91
C PRO A 948 0.45 -3.52 -29.05
N ASP A 949 -0.73 -2.98 -28.77
CA ASP A 949 -1.73 -2.64 -29.77
C ASP A 949 -1.27 -1.42 -30.56
N LEU A 950 -0.54 -1.71 -31.63
CA LEU A 950 -0.01 -0.70 -32.53
C LEU A 950 -1.11 0.12 -33.22
N SER A 951 -2.38 -0.28 -33.17
CA SER A 951 -3.46 0.54 -33.72
C SER A 951 -3.76 1.79 -32.91
N PHE A 952 -3.19 1.94 -31.71
CA PHE A 952 -3.22 3.19 -30.94
C PHE A 952 -2.15 4.19 -31.41
N PHE A 953 -1.18 3.75 -32.19
CA PHE A 953 -0.08 4.59 -32.67
C PHE A 953 -0.21 4.87 -34.17
N SER A 954 0.39 5.97 -34.60
CA SER A 954 0.58 6.30 -36.00
C SER A 954 1.61 5.36 -36.65
N VAL A 955 1.86 5.56 -37.93
CA VAL A 955 2.77 4.74 -38.75
C VAL A 955 4.23 4.77 -38.29
N ASP A 956 4.61 5.73 -37.43
CA ASP A 956 5.93 5.81 -36.81
C ASP A 956 6.02 5.08 -35.46
N CYS A 957 4.93 4.47 -35.01
CA CYS A 957 4.80 3.82 -33.71
C CYS A 957 5.06 4.78 -32.52
N PHE A 958 5.04 6.10 -32.72
CA PHE A 958 5.38 7.10 -31.69
C PHE A 958 4.25 8.10 -31.48
N HIS A 959 3.85 8.81 -32.54
CA HIS A 959 2.67 9.67 -32.47
C HIS A 959 1.43 8.81 -32.28
N ILE A 960 0.41 9.36 -31.63
CA ILE A 960 -0.84 8.65 -31.36
C ILE A 960 -1.81 8.71 -32.55
N SER A 961 -2.58 7.66 -32.76
CA SER A 961 -3.57 7.52 -33.82
C SER A 961 -4.90 8.22 -33.50
N GLU A 962 -5.79 8.34 -34.49
CA GLU A 962 -7.18 8.79 -34.31
C GLU A 962 -7.93 7.99 -33.23
N ARG A 963 -7.63 6.70 -33.08
CA ARG A 963 -8.17 5.85 -32.02
C ARG A 963 -7.76 6.33 -30.63
N ALA A 964 -6.46 6.55 -30.43
CA ALA A 964 -5.92 7.03 -29.16
C ALA A 964 -6.42 8.44 -28.84
N HIS A 965 -6.53 9.30 -29.86
CA HIS A 965 -7.15 10.61 -29.73
C HIS A 965 -8.60 10.54 -29.21
N ALA A 966 -9.41 9.61 -29.72
CA ALA A 966 -10.77 9.42 -29.23
C ALA A 966 -10.81 9.03 -27.73
N GLU A 967 -9.97 8.08 -27.31
CA GLU A 967 -9.90 7.66 -25.90
C GLU A 967 -9.38 8.78 -24.98
N MET A 968 -8.42 9.59 -25.43
CA MET A 968 -7.94 10.76 -24.68
C MET A 968 -9.02 11.83 -24.51
N ALA A 969 -9.89 12.02 -25.50
CA ALA A 969 -11.01 12.95 -25.41
C ALA A 969 -12.04 12.51 -24.38
N ILE A 970 -12.36 11.21 -24.33
CA ILE A 970 -13.24 10.62 -23.32
C ILE A 970 -12.64 10.79 -21.93
N ALA A 971 -11.35 10.45 -21.77
CA ALA A 971 -10.65 10.56 -20.50
C ALA A 971 -10.64 12.01 -19.98
N LEU A 972 -10.29 12.99 -20.83
CA LEU A 972 -10.35 14.40 -20.43
C LEU A 972 -11.77 14.82 -20.01
N TRP A 973 -12.78 14.45 -20.80
CA TRP A 973 -14.17 14.77 -20.46
C TRP A 973 -14.58 14.20 -19.11
N ASN A 974 -14.33 12.91 -18.89
CA ASN A 974 -14.66 12.25 -17.63
C ASN A 974 -13.91 12.86 -16.44
N ASN A 975 -12.63 13.20 -16.63
CA ASN A 975 -11.79 13.79 -15.59
C ASN A 975 -12.26 15.20 -15.20
N MET A 976 -12.80 15.98 -16.14
CA MET A 976 -13.48 17.26 -15.83
C MET A 976 -14.73 17.09 -14.95
N LEU A 977 -15.37 15.92 -14.99
CA LEU A 977 -16.54 15.58 -14.18
C LEU A 977 -16.19 14.89 -12.84
N GLU A 978 -14.91 14.84 -12.47
CA GLU A 978 -14.45 14.29 -11.21
C GLU A 978 -13.94 15.38 -10.25
N PRO A 979 -14.27 15.31 -8.94
CA PRO A 979 -13.76 16.26 -7.95
C PRO A 979 -12.23 16.34 -7.94
N VAL A 980 -11.68 17.54 -7.78
CA VAL A 980 -10.25 17.76 -7.59
C VAL A 980 -9.78 17.01 -6.34
N GLY A 981 -8.71 16.22 -6.46
CA GLY A 981 -8.23 15.29 -5.42
C GLY A 981 -8.81 13.87 -5.51
N MET A 982 -9.87 13.67 -6.31
CA MET A 982 -10.45 12.35 -6.62
C MET A 982 -10.43 12.02 -8.11
N LYS A 983 -9.71 12.82 -8.90
CA LYS A 983 -9.54 12.62 -10.34
C LYS A 983 -8.82 11.31 -10.64
N GLN A 984 -9.30 10.59 -11.65
CA GLN A 984 -8.63 9.44 -12.22
C GLN A 984 -7.25 9.83 -12.77
N VAL A 985 -6.23 9.02 -12.47
CA VAL A 985 -4.82 9.28 -12.80
C VAL A 985 -4.27 8.39 -13.93
N TYR A 986 -5.15 7.67 -14.63
CA TYR A 986 -4.82 6.77 -15.73
C TYR A 986 -5.88 6.84 -16.82
N ASN A 987 -5.56 6.37 -18.04
CA ASN A 987 -6.50 6.29 -19.14
C ASN A 987 -6.80 4.83 -19.48
N ASN A 988 -8.08 4.49 -19.60
CA ASN A 988 -8.50 3.18 -20.10
C ASN A 988 -8.61 3.24 -21.63
N PHE A 989 -7.63 2.68 -22.34
CA PHE A 989 -7.60 2.66 -23.81
C PHE A 989 -8.46 1.55 -24.44
N THR A 990 -9.39 0.90 -23.73
CA THR A 990 -10.29 -0.10 -24.35
C THR A 990 -11.29 0.57 -25.30
N TYR A 991 -11.53 0.11 -26.53
CA TYR A 991 -12.57 0.77 -27.34
C TYR A 991 -13.96 0.40 -26.84
N ASP A 992 -14.70 1.38 -26.31
CA ASP A 992 -16.11 1.26 -25.92
C ASP A 992 -16.82 2.59 -26.18
N ARG A 993 -17.88 2.53 -26.99
CA ARG A 993 -18.66 3.71 -27.41
C ARG A 993 -19.43 4.34 -26.25
N THR A 994 -19.66 3.64 -25.15
CA THR A 994 -20.57 4.06 -24.06
C THR A 994 -19.87 4.75 -22.88
N LYS A 995 -18.54 4.90 -22.91
CA LYS A 995 -17.72 5.40 -21.79
C LYS A 995 -17.91 6.85 -21.36
N ILE A 996 -18.66 7.65 -22.10
CA ILE A 996 -18.81 9.07 -21.79
C ILE A 996 -19.71 9.22 -20.56
N ASN A 997 -19.14 9.75 -19.48
CA ASN A 997 -19.89 10.04 -18.25
C ASN A 997 -20.80 11.25 -18.43
N CYS A 998 -21.92 11.24 -17.71
CA CYS A 998 -22.87 12.34 -17.69
C CYS A 998 -22.69 13.20 -16.43
N PRO A 999 -22.82 14.54 -16.54
CA PRO A 999 -22.88 15.40 -15.35
C PRO A 999 -24.03 14.96 -14.42
N SER A 1000 -23.77 14.95 -13.12
CA SER A 1000 -24.78 14.59 -12.10
C SER A 1000 -25.84 15.69 -11.97
N GLU A 1001 -27.08 15.33 -11.61
CA GLU A 1001 -28.13 16.31 -11.30
C GLU A 1001 -27.81 17.12 -10.04
N ASP A 1002 -27.21 16.49 -9.03
CA ASP A 1002 -26.86 17.13 -7.76
C ASP A 1002 -25.67 18.08 -7.90
N GLN A 1003 -24.75 17.76 -8.82
CA GLN A 1003 -23.53 18.54 -9.09
C GLN A 1003 -23.32 18.66 -10.61
N PRO A 1004 -24.10 19.54 -11.29
CA PRO A 1004 -24.10 19.65 -12.74
C PRO A 1004 -22.92 20.48 -13.29
N PHE A 1005 -21.96 20.82 -12.44
CA PHE A 1005 -20.85 21.71 -12.76
C PHE A 1005 -19.61 20.93 -13.17
N ILE A 1006 -18.75 21.57 -13.96
CA ILE A 1006 -17.40 21.08 -14.17
C ILE A 1006 -16.61 21.30 -12.88
N PHE A 1007 -15.87 20.28 -12.45
CA PHE A 1007 -15.17 20.34 -11.16
C PHE A 1007 -13.92 21.22 -11.22
N THR A 1008 -13.82 22.05 -10.20
CA THR A 1008 -12.75 23.00 -9.89
C THR A 1008 -12.34 22.79 -8.44
N LYS A 1009 -11.24 23.41 -8.00
CA LYS A 1009 -10.79 23.31 -6.60
C LYS A 1009 -11.88 23.71 -5.60
N VAL A 1010 -12.66 24.75 -5.88
CA VAL A 1010 -13.64 25.33 -4.95
C VAL A 1010 -14.92 24.48 -4.83
N ASN A 1011 -15.49 24.03 -5.96
CA ASN A 1011 -16.73 23.24 -5.94
C ASN A 1011 -16.50 21.74 -5.70
N SER A 1012 -15.26 21.31 -5.45
CA SER A 1012 -14.92 19.93 -5.06
C SER A 1012 -14.96 19.70 -3.54
N LEU A 1013 -15.12 20.75 -2.74
CA LEU A 1013 -15.21 20.66 -1.28
C LEU A 1013 -16.63 20.31 -0.83
N PRO A 1014 -16.83 19.47 0.20
CA PRO A 1014 -18.16 19.18 0.75
C PRO A 1014 -18.83 20.46 1.22
N SER A 1015 -20.08 20.70 0.80
CA SER A 1015 -20.88 21.79 1.37
C SER A 1015 -21.24 21.46 2.83
N PRO A 1016 -21.27 22.44 3.74
CA PRO A 1016 -21.84 22.23 5.08
C PRO A 1016 -23.30 21.75 4.95
N PRO A 1017 -23.81 20.94 5.90
CA PRO A 1017 -25.16 20.39 5.79
C PRO A 1017 -26.19 21.52 5.77
N VAL A 1018 -26.90 21.68 4.65
CA VAL A 1018 -28.07 22.55 4.55
C VAL A 1018 -29.28 21.73 4.98
N THR A 1019 -29.93 22.13 6.07
CA THR A 1019 -31.18 21.54 6.55
C THR A 1019 -32.30 21.84 5.55
N THR A 1020 -32.63 20.89 4.69
CA THR A 1020 -33.73 20.99 3.74
C THR A 1020 -35.06 20.76 4.45
N THR A 1021 -35.82 21.82 4.71
CA THR A 1021 -37.26 21.72 5.01
C THR A 1021 -38.03 21.60 3.70
N THR A 1022 -38.63 20.43 3.47
CA THR A 1022 -39.54 20.14 2.34
C THR A 1022 -40.80 21.01 2.40
N PRO A 1023 -41.29 21.59 1.28
CA PRO A 1023 -42.59 22.26 1.23
C PRO A 1023 -43.73 21.24 0.94
N VAL A 1024 -44.80 21.31 1.73
CA VAL A 1024 -46.09 20.65 1.46
C VAL A 1024 -46.93 21.56 0.52
N PRO A 1025 -47.66 21.02 -0.47
CA PRO A 1025 -48.47 21.83 -1.39
C PRO A 1025 -49.81 22.25 -0.76
N VAL A 1026 -50.25 23.49 -1.00
CA VAL A 1026 -51.59 23.96 -0.61
C VAL A 1026 -52.34 24.52 -1.81
N THR A 1027 -53.55 24.02 -2.03
CA THR A 1027 -54.59 24.51 -2.95
C THR A 1027 -55.38 25.68 -2.34
N ASN A 1028 -55.67 26.66 -3.20
CA ASN A 1028 -56.35 27.94 -2.92
C ASN A 1028 -57.78 27.83 -2.39
N THR A 1029 -58.24 28.77 -1.54
CA THR A 1029 -59.31 29.74 -1.88
C THR A 1029 -59.66 30.75 -0.76
N SER A 1030 -59.92 31.99 -1.22
CA SER A 1030 -60.74 33.12 -0.69
C SER A 1030 -60.37 33.93 0.56
N THR A 1031 -60.11 35.22 0.28
CA THR A 1031 -60.10 36.49 1.08
C THR A 1031 -61.39 36.80 1.87
N PRO A 1032 -61.47 37.80 2.82
CA PRO A 1032 -60.66 39.05 2.93
C PRO A 1032 -60.23 39.56 4.35
N SER A 1033 -59.14 40.36 4.37
CA SER A 1033 -58.70 41.52 5.21
C SER A 1033 -59.08 41.69 6.71
N PRO A 1034 -58.36 42.51 7.55
CA PRO A 1034 -57.03 43.15 7.41
C PRO A 1034 -56.05 42.88 8.60
N VAL A 1035 -54.81 43.33 8.40
CA VAL A 1035 -53.61 43.40 9.26
C VAL A 1035 -53.88 43.59 10.78
N PRO A 1036 -53.14 42.92 11.67
CA PRO A 1036 -52.10 43.64 12.44
C PRO A 1036 -50.74 42.92 12.47
N ARG A 1037 -49.69 43.75 12.59
CA ARG A 1037 -48.29 43.35 12.75
C ARG A 1037 -48.05 42.69 14.11
N CYS A 1038 -47.22 41.64 14.03
CA CYS A 1038 -46.32 41.00 15.00
C CYS A 1038 -46.55 41.21 16.50
N ASP A 1039 -46.59 40.09 17.25
CA ASP A 1039 -45.67 39.95 18.37
C ASP A 1039 -45.23 38.49 18.66
N SER A 1040 -44.21 38.41 19.50
CA SER A 1040 -43.08 37.50 19.55
C SER A 1040 -43.18 36.30 20.51
N SER A 1041 -42.22 35.38 20.32
CA SER A 1041 -41.62 34.46 21.32
C SER A 1041 -42.46 33.27 21.80
N ILE A 1042 -41.94 32.06 21.51
CA ILE A 1042 -42.35 30.84 22.22
C ILE A 1042 -41.75 30.91 23.63
N PRO A 1043 -42.56 30.83 24.69
CA PRO A 1043 -42.07 30.96 26.05
C PRO A 1043 -41.22 29.74 26.48
N VAL A 1044 -40.14 30.03 27.20
CA VAL A 1044 -39.05 29.12 27.62
C VAL A 1044 -39.51 27.88 28.40
N TRP A 1045 -40.76 27.85 28.87
CA TRP A 1045 -41.30 26.68 29.59
C TRP A 1045 -41.66 25.50 28.67
N VAL A 1046 -41.87 25.72 27.36
CA VAL A 1046 -42.30 24.66 26.43
C VAL A 1046 -41.21 23.60 26.21
N PRO A 1047 -39.93 23.95 25.97
CA PRO A 1047 -38.85 22.96 25.88
C PRO A 1047 -38.61 22.22 27.21
N VAL A 1048 -38.78 22.91 28.35
CA VAL A 1048 -38.58 22.32 29.69
C VAL A 1048 -39.65 21.26 29.98
N LEU A 1049 -40.91 21.52 29.61
CA LEU A 1049 -41.99 20.54 29.75
C LEU A 1049 -41.79 19.32 28.85
N LEU A 1050 -41.29 19.51 27.63
CA LEU A 1050 -40.93 18.39 26.74
C LEU A 1050 -39.77 17.55 27.28
N GLY A 1051 -38.75 18.19 27.86
CA GLY A 1051 -37.63 17.50 28.51
C GLY A 1051 -38.05 16.68 29.73
N ILE A 1052 -38.89 17.23 30.60
CA ILE A 1052 -39.42 16.52 31.78
C ILE A 1052 -40.29 15.34 31.35
N THR A 1053 -41.13 15.52 30.32
CA THR A 1053 -42.00 14.46 29.82
C THR A 1053 -41.19 13.32 29.20
N GLY A 1054 -40.13 13.64 28.44
CA GLY A 1054 -39.20 12.64 27.89
C GLY A 1054 -38.46 11.86 28.98
N LEU A 1055 -38.02 12.53 30.04
CA LEU A 1055 -37.34 11.89 31.17
C LEU A 1055 -38.26 10.92 31.92
N LEU A 1056 -39.52 11.30 32.15
CA LEU A 1056 -40.52 10.44 32.81
C LEU A 1056 -40.85 9.20 31.98
N ILE A 1057 -40.94 9.33 30.66
CA ILE A 1057 -41.15 8.19 29.76
C ILE A 1057 -39.94 7.25 29.79
N GLY A 1058 -38.71 7.80 29.72
CA GLY A 1058 -37.48 7.02 29.80
C GLY A 1058 -37.34 6.25 31.12
N CYS A 1059 -37.64 6.89 32.25
CA CYS A 1059 -37.68 6.24 33.57
C CYS A 1059 -38.73 5.13 33.63
N GLY A 1060 -39.93 5.35 33.05
CA GLY A 1060 -41.00 4.35 32.99
C GLY A 1060 -40.58 3.09 32.21
N ILE A 1061 -39.96 3.26 31.04
CA ILE A 1061 -39.46 2.14 30.21
C ILE A 1061 -38.36 1.38 30.95
N THR A 1062 -37.44 2.10 31.59
CA THR A 1062 -36.32 1.49 32.33
C THR A 1062 -36.80 0.68 33.53
N TRP A 1063 -37.80 1.19 34.26
CA TRP A 1063 -38.44 0.47 35.36
C TRP A 1063 -39.18 -0.79 34.88
N LEU A 1064 -39.87 -0.72 33.73
CA LEU A 1064 -40.54 -1.87 33.12
C LEU A 1064 -39.55 -2.98 32.71
N LEU A 1065 -38.42 -2.61 32.13
CA LEU A 1065 -37.35 -3.56 31.76
C LEU A 1065 -36.73 -4.20 33.00
N MET A 1066 -36.43 -3.42 34.04
CA MET A 1066 -35.89 -3.92 35.31
C MET A 1066 -36.88 -4.87 36.00
N SER A 1067 -38.18 -4.52 36.04
CA SER A 1067 -39.23 -5.34 36.64
C SER A 1067 -39.46 -6.66 35.87
N CYS A 1068 -39.38 -6.63 34.54
CA CYS A 1068 -39.43 -7.85 33.72
C CYS A 1068 -38.23 -8.77 33.98
N ARG A 1069 -37.03 -8.20 34.12
CA ARG A 1069 -35.80 -8.93 34.42
C ARG A 1069 -35.83 -9.56 35.82
N GLU A 1070 -36.40 -8.86 36.80
CA GLU A 1070 -36.57 -9.38 38.16
C GLU A 1070 -37.60 -10.52 38.21
N ARG A 1071 -38.71 -10.42 37.46
CA ARG A 1071 -39.70 -11.51 37.31
C ARG A 1071 -39.12 -12.75 36.62
N GLN A 1072 -38.26 -12.56 35.62
CA GLN A 1072 -37.54 -13.68 34.98
C GLN A 1072 -36.57 -14.37 35.94
N ASN A 1073 -35.85 -13.60 36.76
CA ASN A 1073 -34.94 -14.15 37.76
C ASN A 1073 -35.68 -14.92 38.87
N LYS A 1074 -36.83 -14.42 39.34
CA LYS A 1074 -37.68 -15.15 40.31
C LYS A 1074 -38.26 -16.46 39.74
N ARG A 1075 -38.60 -16.51 38.44
CA ARG A 1075 -39.01 -17.76 37.76
C ARG A 1075 -37.87 -18.78 37.68
N LYS A 1076 -36.64 -18.35 37.35
CA LYS A 1076 -35.46 -19.24 37.30
C LYS A 1076 -35.06 -19.80 38.67
N MET A 1077 -35.34 -19.08 39.76
CA MET A 1077 -35.06 -19.55 41.13
C MET A 1077 -36.08 -20.60 41.60
N GLY A 1078 -37.36 -20.46 41.24
CA GLY A 1078 -38.40 -21.45 41.56
C GLY A 1078 -38.24 -22.80 40.83
N GLU A 1079 -37.71 -22.81 39.60
CA GLU A 1079 -37.45 -24.06 38.85
C GLU A 1079 -36.25 -24.86 39.41
N LYS A 1080 -35.29 -24.20 40.08
CA LYS A 1080 -34.16 -24.88 40.73
C LYS A 1080 -34.52 -25.52 42.07
N GLU A 1081 -35.51 -24.98 42.79
CA GLU A 1081 -35.96 -25.55 44.07
C GLU A 1081 -36.88 -26.77 43.90
N VAL A 1082 -37.61 -26.87 42.78
CA VAL A 1082 -38.50 -28.00 42.47
C VAL A 1082 -37.74 -29.21 41.91
N LYS A 1083 -36.55 -29.03 41.32
CA LYS A 1083 -35.73 -30.13 40.76
C LYS A 1083 -34.82 -30.86 41.77
N MET A 1084 -34.74 -30.42 43.03
CA MET A 1084 -33.97 -31.13 44.09
C MET A 1084 -34.82 -31.94 45.08
N LYS A 1085 -36.12 -32.12 44.81
CA LYS A 1085 -36.97 -33.10 45.52
C LYS A 1085 -37.71 -33.97 44.52
N GLY A 1086 -37.05 -35.02 44.04
CA GLY A 1086 -37.70 -36.05 43.23
C GLY A 1086 -36.74 -37.12 42.76
N THR A 1087 -36.70 -38.24 43.49
CA THR A 1087 -36.21 -39.60 43.11
C THR A 1087 -34.69 -39.75 42.98
N GLY A 1088 -33.97 -40.57 43.77
CA GLY A 1088 -34.38 -41.60 44.72
C GLY A 1088 -34.61 -42.96 44.06
N PHE A 1089 -33.55 -43.59 43.53
CA PHE A 1089 -33.10 -44.97 43.74
C PHE A 1089 -31.78 -45.19 43.01
#